data_AF-A0A3M7N435-F1
#
_entry.id   AF-A0A3M7N435-F1
#
_cell.length_a   1.000
_cell.length_b   1.000
_cell.length_c   1.000
_cell.angle_alpha   90.00
_cell.angle_beta   90.00
_cell.angle_gamma   90.00
#
_symmetry.space_group_name_H-M   'P 1'
#
loop_
_entity.id
_entity.type
_entity.pdbx_description
1 polymer ?
#
loop_
_entity_poly.entity_id
_entity_poly.type
_entity_poly.pdbx_seq_one_letter_code
_entity_poly.pdbx_strand_id
1 'polypeptide(L)'
;MAADWDEISRISVPSDSTLHPLPDYSPAVAFDDSQELLWIGNYDGVVASYYGSDLRRYTSVKAHIGEGPVRHLLSHDKGILSVSAKGVHFVGRNGITLWHLQDPSMVDLRCSCATSNPNHVLVGGCQAVFFLIDVDKGQIVQQYPAQSRYIIMRKARHICAATDDGKIHALSLTDYSLLNIWEAHANTVNDMDARNDFLVTCGSSSRGLGPRVFDPLAKVYDLKNLRSLSPIPFHAGAAHIRLHPKLQTTSFVTSQTGQVQVLDIMNPTSVTLKQANVSYLHGLEVSSSGDAIVVKDSLGTVSLWGSPSKVKFNVMSKETLFADPRPNQMPRVDWNDAPLNSVGMPYYTERLLTTSIAAPKFLSEKAKDVSLDASPPHVSSTANALAGVTLNGRAQTEEERMLKYNKVEIKYSRFGVEDFDFQYFNKTQYSGLETHIANSFINSLLQLYKFVPLIRNCAIQHAATSCVTGNCLLCEFGFLFDMLEKAEGQNCQATNLLRAFGASREAANLNLFEASAALNSVSLSSTIQSVNRFFLNQMAHDYMNMASSTDGVDGILATKAVEVIRCIYCNNETTKNASTYVHDLQYPQIDPKHYRPNMVRFSAVLKSSIERETRNRAWCTRCRKYQPLAMCKSIHQLPLVLMLNASLVNPSARAFWEQSGWLPSEIGLIAQDRGLYCFEGSDLALHVRNNSRNLVVYELVGFVAEIDIDDREQPHLISMANVEISSRTPRVHAQHKPFPNWHLFNDFLVSPVEPREALHFKKTWKMPSVVCYQVKSAHGKIDDSWKDTLNTALLYQQYSINGYPATDSVQLLDPDSELPSPGIHIALDTEFVELEKAEIDVKADGRQETVRPAKSGLARVSVLRGEGKMEGTPFIDDYITIHEPIVDYKTQYSGIHAGDLDPQVSHHNLVPLKVAYKKLWLLLNLGCIFVGHGLASDFRKANIHVPKAQTVDTQHLYLAPGKNRRLSLRYLAWAVFKEWIQEDPLPSTLIEGDPSQIDGHDSIEDARMALRLFRKYQEWEAKGTVEQMLEDVYKRGARYNWKPPPRSVGVAGSLLSGSAGGEGGGSNFGSGRNTPDMAGGSGPGTPLSKAQGVPLFRFSADMIDEAEIPALAALAVCALRTDPFHDFFDKYSGKSFYDDTVNKLTAGLKDPNGRVFKAVKLMMQHDEALGEGHGSAEERERGKETGASVIVGVSQWYVGYCEVPKVDPFAASKGDGDEGNDDTGHISEAVICRDGSQPAD
;
A
#
# COMPACT_ATOMS: atom_id res chain seq x y z
N MET A 1 -60.62 22.13 -15.09
CA MET A 1 -59.92 22.50 -16.35
C MET A 1 -60.48 23.83 -16.80
N ALA A 2 -59.64 24.81 -17.10
CA ALA A 2 -60.12 26.05 -17.72
C ALA A 2 -60.42 25.80 -19.21
N ALA A 3 -61.27 26.63 -19.82
CA ALA A 3 -61.72 26.43 -21.21
C ALA A 3 -60.55 26.44 -22.21
N ASP A 4 -59.46 27.14 -21.87
CA ASP A 4 -58.24 27.41 -22.64
C ASP A 4 -57.14 26.33 -22.52
N TRP A 5 -57.44 25.15 -21.97
CA TRP A 5 -56.49 24.05 -21.92
C TRP A 5 -56.37 23.34 -23.27
N ASP A 6 -55.15 23.29 -23.79
CA ASP A 6 -54.75 22.62 -25.04
C ASP A 6 -53.42 21.85 -24.85
N GLU A 7 -53.02 21.07 -25.86
CA GLU A 7 -51.71 20.40 -25.91
C GLU A 7 -50.59 21.40 -26.20
N ILE A 8 -49.59 21.49 -25.33
CA ILE A 8 -48.49 22.48 -25.40
C ILE A 8 -47.27 21.89 -26.08
N SER A 9 -46.85 20.70 -25.64
CA SER A 9 -45.62 20.06 -26.10
C SER A 9 -45.77 18.55 -26.07
N ARG A 10 -45.16 17.88 -27.05
CA ARG A 10 -45.12 16.42 -27.16
C ARG A 10 -43.69 15.97 -27.35
N ILE A 11 -43.27 14.97 -26.57
CA ILE A 11 -41.95 14.34 -26.68
C ILE A 11 -42.11 12.82 -26.83
N SER A 12 -41.18 12.21 -27.56
CA SER A 12 -41.02 10.75 -27.60
C SER A 12 -39.98 10.34 -26.58
N VAL A 13 -40.23 9.28 -25.81
CA VAL A 13 -39.26 8.77 -24.82
C VAL A 13 -38.15 7.99 -25.55
N PRO A 14 -36.87 8.42 -25.47
CA PRO A 14 -35.77 7.79 -26.21
C PRO A 14 -35.55 6.30 -25.88
N SER A 15 -35.34 5.47 -26.91
CA SER A 15 -34.94 4.05 -26.85
C SER A 15 -33.50 3.84 -27.26
N ASP A 16 -32.70 3.24 -26.39
CA ASP A 16 -31.48 2.48 -26.73
C ASP A 16 -31.77 1.21 -27.58
N SER A 17 -32.90 0.57 -27.31
CA SER A 17 -33.15 -0.81 -27.74
C SER A 17 -33.84 -0.91 -29.11
N THR A 18 -33.28 -1.72 -30.02
CA THR A 18 -33.92 -2.19 -31.26
C THR A 18 -35.09 -3.15 -31.05
N LEU A 19 -35.35 -3.56 -29.80
CA LEU A 19 -36.47 -4.40 -29.41
C LEU A 19 -37.75 -3.57 -29.39
N HIS A 20 -38.78 -4.03 -30.11
CA HIS A 20 -40.10 -3.41 -30.09
C HIS A 20 -40.56 -3.17 -28.63
N PRO A 21 -41.18 -2.01 -28.32
CA PRO A 21 -41.78 -1.78 -27.01
C PRO A 21 -42.73 -2.94 -26.73
N LEU A 22 -42.44 -3.71 -25.67
CA LEU A 22 -43.35 -4.74 -25.19
C LEU A 22 -44.71 -4.06 -24.93
N PRO A 23 -45.83 -4.60 -25.44
CA PRO A 23 -47.15 -3.95 -25.39
C PRO A 23 -47.66 -3.68 -23.96
N ASP A 24 -47.01 -4.22 -22.94
CA ASP A 24 -47.39 -4.12 -21.53
C ASP A 24 -46.61 -3.06 -20.73
N TYR A 25 -45.70 -2.28 -21.33
CA TYR A 25 -44.85 -1.35 -20.58
C TYR A 25 -44.97 0.12 -20.99
N SER A 26 -45.41 0.97 -20.04
CA SER A 26 -45.49 2.43 -20.17
C SER A 26 -44.38 3.12 -19.37
N PRO A 27 -43.76 4.19 -19.89
CA PRO A 27 -42.76 4.94 -19.13
C PRO A 27 -43.35 5.47 -17.82
N ALA A 28 -42.56 5.39 -16.74
CA ALA A 28 -42.91 6.02 -15.48
C ALA A 28 -42.73 7.53 -15.63
N VAL A 29 -43.70 8.32 -15.16
CA VAL A 29 -43.65 9.78 -15.25
C VAL A 29 -44.08 10.35 -13.91
N ALA A 30 -43.39 11.39 -13.44
CA ALA A 30 -43.77 12.12 -12.25
C ALA A 30 -43.34 13.59 -12.37
N PHE A 31 -44.19 14.50 -11.90
CA PHE A 31 -43.78 15.90 -11.71
C PHE A 31 -42.87 16.03 -10.48
N ASP A 32 -41.92 16.96 -10.53
CA ASP A 32 -41.15 17.36 -9.37
C ASP A 32 -41.94 18.36 -8.53
N ASP A 33 -42.03 18.15 -7.22
CA ASP A 33 -42.79 19.04 -6.33
C ASP A 33 -42.04 20.33 -5.96
N SER A 34 -40.76 20.47 -6.32
CA SER A 34 -39.91 21.60 -5.88
C SER A 34 -39.29 22.45 -6.99
N GLN A 35 -39.07 21.89 -8.18
CA GLN A 35 -38.50 22.57 -9.36
C GLN A 35 -39.41 22.39 -10.57
N GLU A 36 -39.31 23.26 -11.58
CA GLU A 36 -40.10 23.15 -12.84
C GLU A 36 -39.57 22.01 -13.74
N LEU A 37 -39.54 20.79 -13.20
CA LEU A 37 -39.03 19.58 -13.85
C LEU A 37 -40.11 18.51 -13.95
N LEU A 38 -40.13 17.83 -15.11
CA LEU A 38 -40.86 16.60 -15.35
C LEU A 38 -39.86 15.44 -15.44
N TRP A 39 -40.04 14.41 -14.63
CA TRP A 39 -39.19 13.22 -14.62
C TRP A 39 -39.84 12.08 -15.40
N ILE A 40 -39.05 11.43 -16.24
CA ILE A 40 -39.46 10.32 -17.10
C ILE A 40 -38.47 9.18 -16.97
N GLY A 41 -38.97 7.99 -16.64
CA GLY A 41 -38.22 6.74 -16.60
C GLY A 41 -38.55 5.88 -17.82
N ASN A 42 -37.52 5.46 -18.57
CA ASN A 42 -37.70 4.63 -19.77
C ASN A 42 -37.57 3.13 -19.46
N TYR A 43 -37.65 2.30 -20.52
CA TYR A 43 -37.52 0.85 -20.44
C TYR A 43 -36.09 0.35 -20.26
N ASP A 44 -35.10 1.17 -20.61
CA ASP A 44 -33.68 0.84 -20.50
C ASP A 44 -33.09 1.13 -19.10
N GLY A 45 -33.93 1.56 -18.14
CA GLY A 45 -33.50 1.89 -16.78
C GLY A 45 -32.92 3.31 -16.64
N VAL A 46 -33.14 4.17 -17.64
CA VAL A 46 -32.71 5.58 -17.65
C VAL A 46 -33.81 6.47 -17.06
N VAL A 47 -33.41 7.40 -16.20
CA VAL A 47 -34.24 8.44 -15.62
C VAL A 47 -33.79 9.79 -16.18
N ALA A 48 -34.68 10.47 -16.88
CA ALA A 48 -34.43 11.77 -17.51
C ALA A 48 -35.36 12.84 -16.95
N SER A 49 -34.87 14.08 -16.85
CA SER A 49 -35.64 15.24 -16.42
C SER A 49 -35.81 16.24 -17.57
N TYR A 50 -36.98 16.86 -17.66
CA TYR A 50 -37.33 17.85 -18.68
C TYR A 50 -37.80 19.14 -18.03
N TYR A 51 -37.25 20.27 -18.46
CA TYR A 51 -37.46 21.59 -17.87
C TYR A 51 -38.49 22.42 -18.65
N GLY A 52 -39.42 23.02 -17.90
CA GLY A 52 -40.37 24.02 -18.38
C GLY A 52 -41.49 23.50 -19.30
N SER A 53 -42.29 24.43 -19.82
CA SER A 53 -43.42 24.16 -20.74
C SER A 53 -42.99 23.58 -22.08
N ASP A 54 -41.76 23.86 -22.51
CA ASP A 54 -41.19 23.37 -23.77
C ASP A 54 -40.66 21.93 -23.68
N LEU A 55 -40.66 21.32 -22.48
CA LEU A 55 -40.05 20.02 -22.19
C LEU A 55 -38.63 19.89 -22.75
N ARG A 56 -37.75 20.85 -22.41
CA ARG A 56 -36.33 20.78 -22.80
C ARG A 56 -35.59 19.79 -21.90
N ARG A 57 -34.90 18.81 -22.45
CA ARG A 57 -34.13 17.84 -21.66
C ARG A 57 -33.08 18.56 -20.80
N TYR A 58 -33.12 18.33 -19.49
CA TYR A 58 -32.23 18.93 -18.50
C TYR A 58 -31.15 17.94 -18.06
N THR A 59 -31.51 16.78 -17.52
CA THR A 59 -30.57 15.71 -17.13
C THR A 59 -31.03 14.35 -17.65
N SER A 60 -30.11 13.40 -17.77
CA SER A 60 -30.38 12.01 -18.17
C SER A 60 -29.36 11.09 -17.50
N VAL A 61 -29.83 10.20 -16.64
CA VAL A 61 -28.99 9.33 -15.81
C VAL A 61 -29.42 7.88 -15.97
N LYS A 62 -28.46 6.97 -16.17
CA LYS A 62 -28.73 5.53 -16.18
C LYS A 62 -28.82 5.00 -14.75
N ALA A 63 -30.01 5.07 -14.18
CA ALA A 63 -30.28 4.74 -12.78
C ALA A 63 -30.25 3.24 -12.48
N HIS A 64 -30.73 2.42 -13.41
CA HIS A 64 -30.83 0.97 -13.24
C HIS A 64 -30.06 0.23 -14.34
N ILE A 65 -28.98 -0.46 -13.97
CA ILE A 65 -28.10 -1.15 -14.91
C ILE A 65 -28.43 -2.65 -14.87
N GLY A 66 -29.11 -3.15 -15.91
CA GLY A 66 -29.44 -4.58 -16.04
C GLY A 66 -30.60 -5.06 -15.14
N GLU A 67 -31.23 -4.17 -14.37
CA GLU A 67 -32.35 -4.51 -13.47
C GLU A 67 -33.72 -4.47 -14.15
N GLY A 68 -33.76 -3.97 -15.39
CA GLY A 68 -34.98 -3.77 -16.17
C GLY A 68 -35.55 -2.35 -16.03
N PRO A 69 -36.80 -2.14 -16.48
CA PRO A 69 -37.33 -0.82 -16.75
C PRO A 69 -37.74 -0.05 -15.48
N VAL A 70 -37.79 1.28 -15.56
CA VAL A 70 -38.19 2.14 -14.43
C VAL A 70 -39.70 2.12 -14.25
N ARG A 71 -40.19 1.53 -13.17
CA ARG A 71 -41.61 1.22 -12.94
C ARG A 71 -42.35 2.32 -12.18
N HIS A 72 -41.67 2.98 -11.26
CA HIS A 72 -42.27 4.02 -10.43
C HIS A 72 -41.26 5.12 -10.14
N LEU A 73 -41.75 6.35 -10.06
CA LEU A 73 -41.00 7.55 -9.68
C LEU A 73 -41.71 8.21 -8.50
N LEU A 74 -40.94 8.67 -7.52
CA LEU A 74 -41.43 9.36 -6.34
C LEU A 74 -40.58 10.61 -6.08
N SER A 75 -41.23 11.79 -6.07
CA SER A 75 -40.56 13.05 -5.71
C SER A 75 -40.27 13.12 -4.22
N HIS A 76 -39.09 13.63 -3.87
CA HIS A 76 -38.64 13.85 -2.49
C HIS A 76 -37.91 15.19 -2.39
N ASP A 77 -37.81 15.79 -1.20
CA ASP A 77 -37.21 17.12 -1.03
C ASP A 77 -35.75 17.21 -1.52
N LYS A 78 -34.99 16.12 -1.44
CA LYS A 78 -33.59 16.05 -1.89
C LYS A 78 -33.39 15.61 -3.35
N GLY A 79 -34.39 14.99 -3.98
CA GLY A 79 -34.21 14.39 -5.30
C GLY A 79 -35.41 13.57 -5.77
N ILE A 80 -35.20 12.73 -6.77
CA ILE A 80 -36.18 11.80 -7.31
C ILE A 80 -35.77 10.36 -6.98
N LEU A 81 -36.71 9.56 -6.49
CA LEU A 81 -36.53 8.14 -6.23
C LEU A 81 -37.15 7.32 -7.36
N SER A 82 -36.36 6.46 -7.99
CA SER A 82 -36.79 5.53 -9.03
C SER A 82 -36.77 4.09 -8.53
N VAL A 83 -37.77 3.32 -8.93
CA VAL A 83 -37.92 1.90 -8.57
C VAL A 83 -37.95 1.07 -9.84
N SER A 84 -37.05 0.10 -9.92
CA SER A 84 -37.07 -1.00 -10.91
C SER A 84 -37.45 -2.30 -10.21
N ALA A 85 -37.56 -3.41 -10.94
CA ALA A 85 -38.01 -4.69 -10.40
C ALA A 85 -37.15 -5.19 -9.22
N LYS A 86 -35.83 -4.96 -9.30
CA LYS A 86 -34.82 -5.51 -8.38
C LYS A 86 -34.03 -4.47 -7.59
N GLY A 87 -34.28 -3.18 -7.81
CA GLY A 87 -33.46 -2.13 -7.21
C GLY A 87 -34.19 -0.80 -7.07
N VAL A 88 -33.69 0.01 -6.14
CA VAL A 88 -34.17 1.36 -5.84
C VAL A 88 -33.01 2.32 -6.00
N HIS A 89 -33.21 3.42 -6.71
CA HIS A 89 -32.15 4.38 -7.02
C HIS A 89 -32.61 5.79 -6.65
N PHE A 90 -31.70 6.61 -6.12
CA PHE A 90 -32.01 7.97 -5.69
C PHE A 90 -31.05 8.98 -6.31
N VAL A 91 -31.61 9.92 -7.07
CA VAL A 91 -30.88 10.91 -7.86
C VAL A 91 -31.22 12.31 -7.38
N GLY A 92 -30.18 13.11 -7.14
CA GLY A 92 -30.31 14.54 -6.93
C GLY A 92 -30.82 15.24 -8.20
N ARG A 93 -31.45 16.40 -8.06
CA ARG A 93 -32.11 17.07 -9.21
C ARG A 93 -31.15 17.50 -10.32
N ASN A 94 -29.87 17.66 -9.99
CA ASN A 94 -28.78 17.92 -10.92
C ASN A 94 -28.28 16.67 -11.66
N GLY A 95 -28.91 15.51 -11.48
CA GLY A 95 -28.52 14.25 -12.09
C GLY A 95 -27.40 13.50 -11.35
N ILE A 96 -26.97 13.96 -10.17
CA ILE A 96 -25.97 13.23 -9.36
C ILE A 96 -26.67 12.09 -8.63
N THR A 97 -26.17 10.86 -8.80
CA THR A 97 -26.61 9.71 -8.00
C THR A 97 -26.20 9.92 -6.54
N LEU A 98 -27.18 9.90 -5.63
CA LEU A 98 -26.94 9.98 -4.19
C LEU A 98 -26.65 8.58 -3.61
N TRP A 99 -27.44 7.59 -4.01
CA TRP A 99 -27.22 6.18 -3.69
C TRP A 99 -28.04 5.26 -4.60
N HIS A 100 -27.66 3.99 -4.61
CA HIS A 100 -28.38 2.91 -5.28
C HIS A 100 -28.44 1.71 -4.34
N LEU A 101 -29.61 1.09 -4.23
CA LEU A 101 -29.88 0.01 -3.29
C LEU A 101 -30.43 -1.21 -4.02
N GLN A 102 -29.77 -2.35 -3.79
CA GLN A 102 -30.17 -3.65 -4.30
C GLN A 102 -30.09 -4.66 -3.15
N ASP A 103 -31.13 -5.48 -3.00
CA ASP A 103 -31.17 -6.55 -1.99
C ASP A 103 -31.73 -7.83 -2.63
N PRO A 104 -31.21 -9.03 -2.31
CA PRO A 104 -31.70 -10.28 -2.88
C PRO A 104 -33.20 -10.56 -2.64
N SER A 105 -33.80 -9.95 -1.61
CA SER A 105 -35.23 -10.06 -1.33
C SER A 105 -36.10 -9.13 -2.21
N MET A 106 -35.49 -8.21 -2.97
CA MET A 106 -36.16 -7.38 -3.98
C MET A 106 -36.33 -8.19 -5.27
N VAL A 107 -37.50 -8.79 -5.45
CA VAL A 107 -37.77 -9.68 -6.60
C VAL A 107 -38.62 -8.97 -7.66
N ASP A 108 -39.72 -8.33 -7.24
CA ASP A 108 -40.66 -7.67 -8.16
C ASP A 108 -41.26 -6.40 -7.54
N LEU A 109 -40.43 -5.38 -7.32
CA LEU A 109 -40.88 -4.07 -6.84
C LEU A 109 -41.70 -3.35 -7.92
N ARG A 110 -42.79 -2.67 -7.49
CA ARG A 110 -43.74 -2.00 -8.39
C ARG A 110 -44.07 -0.59 -7.97
N CYS A 111 -44.12 -0.32 -6.66
CA CYS A 111 -44.63 0.92 -6.13
C CYS A 111 -43.81 1.39 -4.92
N SER A 112 -43.82 2.71 -4.71
CA SER A 112 -43.26 3.33 -3.52
C SER A 112 -44.18 4.44 -3.02
N CYS A 113 -44.08 4.74 -1.73
CA CYS A 113 -44.94 5.69 -1.06
C CYS A 113 -44.20 6.39 0.08
N ALA A 114 -44.42 7.69 0.23
CA ALA A 114 -43.93 8.43 1.39
C ALA A 114 -44.59 7.92 2.68
N THR A 115 -43.88 8.00 3.80
CA THR A 115 -44.41 7.61 5.12
C THR A 115 -44.77 8.83 5.97
N SER A 116 -45.05 8.64 7.26
CA SER A 116 -45.25 9.73 8.22
C SER A 116 -43.95 10.52 8.46
N ASN A 117 -42.80 9.84 8.44
CA ASN A 117 -41.48 10.47 8.51
C ASN A 117 -41.04 10.84 7.08
N PRO A 118 -40.72 12.12 6.79
CA PRO A 118 -40.24 12.53 5.47
C PRO A 118 -38.98 11.78 5.04
N ASN A 119 -38.10 11.41 5.97
CA ASN A 119 -36.84 10.72 5.65
C ASN A 119 -37.02 9.24 5.30
N HIS A 120 -38.21 8.66 5.49
CA HIS A 120 -38.47 7.25 5.25
C HIS A 120 -39.47 7.05 4.12
N VAL A 121 -39.12 6.14 3.20
CA VAL A 121 -39.97 5.73 2.08
C VAL A 121 -40.29 4.24 2.21
N LEU A 122 -41.56 3.90 2.03
CA LEU A 122 -42.02 2.52 1.95
C LEU A 122 -42.01 2.07 0.50
N VAL A 123 -41.32 0.97 0.20
CA VAL A 123 -41.23 0.39 -1.14
C VAL A 123 -41.80 -1.02 -1.12
N GLY A 124 -42.63 -1.34 -2.11
CA GLY A 124 -43.31 -2.61 -2.21
C GLY A 124 -43.58 -3.03 -3.65
N GLY A 125 -44.20 -4.21 -3.79
CA GLY A 125 -44.55 -4.75 -5.09
C GLY A 125 -45.28 -6.08 -4.99
N CYS A 126 -45.16 -6.89 -6.03
CA CYS A 126 -45.79 -8.22 -6.11
C CYS A 126 -44.95 -9.28 -5.38
N GLN A 127 -44.58 -9.00 -4.14
CA GLN A 127 -43.67 -9.78 -3.30
C GLN A 127 -44.17 -9.84 -1.85
N ALA A 128 -43.56 -10.71 -1.04
CA ALA A 128 -44.01 -11.00 0.32
C ALA A 128 -43.59 -9.98 1.39
N VAL A 129 -42.79 -8.96 1.03
CA VAL A 129 -42.24 -7.99 1.99
C VAL A 129 -42.30 -6.55 1.48
N PHE A 130 -42.46 -5.60 2.41
CA PHE A 130 -42.20 -4.19 2.22
C PHE A 130 -40.82 -3.81 2.76
N PHE A 131 -40.19 -2.85 2.11
CA PHE A 131 -38.93 -2.27 2.55
C PHE A 131 -39.16 -0.85 3.04
N LEU A 132 -38.78 -0.58 4.29
CA LEU A 132 -38.69 0.78 4.81
C LEU A 132 -37.26 1.28 4.59
N ILE A 133 -37.08 2.26 3.70
CA ILE A 133 -35.77 2.78 3.31
C ILE A 133 -35.56 4.17 3.91
N ASP A 134 -34.42 4.38 4.55
CA ASP A 134 -33.94 5.70 4.97
C ASP A 134 -33.27 6.39 3.78
N VAL A 135 -33.87 7.50 3.34
CA VAL A 135 -33.45 8.24 2.14
C VAL A 135 -32.13 8.98 2.36
N ASP A 136 -31.76 9.30 3.60
CA ASP A 136 -30.52 10.02 3.89
C ASP A 136 -29.32 9.08 3.93
N LYS A 137 -29.52 7.86 4.39
CA LYS A 137 -28.47 6.84 4.50
C LYS A 137 -28.41 5.86 3.32
N GLY A 138 -29.49 5.74 2.55
CA GLY A 138 -29.61 4.76 1.48
C GLY A 138 -29.62 3.31 1.99
N GLN A 139 -30.25 3.07 3.14
CA GLN A 139 -30.26 1.75 3.80
C GLN A 139 -31.66 1.28 4.15
N ILE A 140 -31.87 -0.04 4.16
CA ILE A 140 -33.10 -0.66 4.64
C ILE A 140 -33.12 -0.58 6.16
N VAL A 141 -34.05 0.20 6.72
CA VAL A 141 -34.26 0.32 8.16
C VAL A 141 -34.91 -0.93 8.70
N GLN A 142 -35.97 -1.38 8.02
CA GLN A 142 -36.79 -2.50 8.47
C GLN A 142 -37.55 -3.13 7.30
N GLN A 143 -37.85 -4.42 7.43
CA GLN A 143 -38.70 -5.16 6.51
C GLN A 143 -40.03 -5.50 7.21
N TYR A 144 -41.14 -5.32 6.51
CA TYR A 144 -42.48 -5.67 7.00
C TYR A 144 -43.09 -6.75 6.10
N PRO A 145 -43.84 -7.73 6.64
CA PRO A 145 -44.53 -8.71 5.81
C PRO A 145 -45.67 -8.04 5.03
N ALA A 146 -45.72 -8.26 3.72
CA ALA A 146 -46.81 -7.81 2.86
C ALA A 146 -47.98 -8.79 2.95
N GLN A 147 -49.18 -8.26 3.21
CA GLN A 147 -50.41 -9.06 3.34
C GLN A 147 -50.95 -9.58 2.00
N SER A 148 -50.60 -8.90 0.90
CA SER A 148 -51.01 -9.26 -0.46
C SER A 148 -49.98 -8.74 -1.47
N ARG A 149 -50.22 -8.98 -2.76
CA ARG A 149 -49.38 -8.53 -3.87
C ARG A 149 -49.85 -7.15 -4.31
N TYR A 150 -49.01 -6.13 -4.10
CA TYR A 150 -49.40 -4.74 -4.30
C TYR A 150 -48.86 -4.15 -5.60
N ILE A 151 -49.72 -3.46 -6.34
CA ILE A 151 -49.40 -2.85 -7.63
C ILE A 151 -49.23 -1.33 -7.53
N ILE A 152 -50.08 -0.64 -6.76
CA ILE A 152 -50.10 0.82 -6.61
C ILE A 152 -50.25 1.16 -5.14
N MET A 153 -49.46 2.13 -4.66
CA MET A 153 -49.60 2.71 -3.32
C MET A 153 -49.74 4.23 -3.40
N ARG A 154 -50.64 4.79 -2.58
CA ARG A 154 -50.85 6.23 -2.43
C ARG A 154 -51.00 6.59 -0.96
N LYS A 155 -50.31 7.64 -0.53
CA LYS A 155 -50.44 8.22 0.81
C LYS A 155 -51.55 9.27 0.79
N ALA A 156 -52.54 9.10 1.66
CA ALA A 156 -53.49 10.15 2.04
C ALA A 156 -53.59 10.17 3.57
N ARG A 157 -54.81 10.12 4.13
CA ARG A 157 -55.03 9.88 5.57
C ARG A 157 -54.45 8.54 6.05
N HIS A 158 -54.50 7.54 5.19
CA HIS A 158 -53.94 6.20 5.35
C HIS A 158 -53.12 5.84 4.10
N ILE A 159 -52.32 4.78 4.14
CA ILE A 159 -51.66 4.27 2.93
C ILE A 159 -52.66 3.36 2.23
N CYS A 160 -53.17 3.79 1.07
CA CYS A 160 -54.04 2.99 0.24
C CYS A 160 -53.18 2.16 -0.72
N ALA A 161 -53.27 0.84 -0.62
CA ALA A 161 -52.49 -0.09 -1.43
C ALA A 161 -53.42 -0.99 -2.25
N ALA A 162 -53.38 -0.85 -3.57
CA ALA A 162 -54.18 -1.64 -4.50
C ALA A 162 -53.48 -2.98 -4.79
N THR A 163 -54.25 -4.05 -4.81
CA THR A 163 -53.76 -5.41 -5.07
C THR A 163 -53.98 -5.81 -6.52
N ASP A 164 -53.28 -6.86 -6.96
CA ASP A 164 -53.43 -7.40 -8.31
C ASP A 164 -54.80 -8.06 -8.55
N ASP A 165 -55.48 -8.52 -7.49
CA ASP A 165 -56.83 -9.14 -7.50
C ASP A 165 -58.01 -8.16 -7.39
N GLY A 166 -57.77 -6.84 -7.55
CA GLY A 166 -58.85 -5.85 -7.60
C GLY A 166 -59.33 -5.33 -6.24
N LYS A 167 -58.65 -5.67 -5.14
CA LYS A 167 -58.94 -5.14 -3.80
C LYS A 167 -58.08 -3.92 -3.48
N ILE A 168 -58.51 -3.16 -2.48
CA ILE A 168 -57.76 -2.03 -1.94
C ILE A 168 -57.64 -2.20 -0.44
N HIS A 169 -56.40 -2.26 0.04
CA HIS A 169 -56.08 -2.35 1.46
C HIS A 169 -55.77 -0.94 1.99
N ALA A 170 -56.47 -0.51 3.02
CA ALA A 170 -56.11 0.68 3.79
C ALA A 170 -55.14 0.26 4.90
N LEU A 171 -53.91 0.75 4.85
CA LEU A 171 -52.86 0.45 5.82
C LEU A 171 -52.61 1.62 6.77
N SER A 172 -52.29 1.30 8.02
CA SER A 172 -51.89 2.26 9.04
C SER A 172 -50.57 2.95 8.70
N LEU A 173 -50.42 4.23 9.09
CA LEU A 173 -49.20 5.02 8.86
C LEU A 173 -48.08 4.73 9.86
N THR A 174 -48.38 4.08 10.99
CA THR A 174 -47.41 3.84 12.08
C THR A 174 -46.76 2.47 12.00
N ASP A 175 -47.55 1.43 11.77
CA ASP A 175 -47.17 0.01 11.87
C ASP A 175 -47.48 -0.76 10.58
N TYR A 176 -48.02 -0.09 9.55
CA TYR A 176 -48.37 -0.68 8.26
C TYR A 176 -49.32 -1.88 8.35
N SER A 177 -50.07 -1.99 9.46
CA SER A 177 -51.09 -3.00 9.66
C SER A 177 -52.35 -2.68 8.84
N LEU A 178 -53.11 -3.73 8.54
CA LEU A 178 -54.33 -3.63 7.74
C LEU A 178 -55.48 -3.07 8.56
N LEU A 179 -56.01 -1.91 8.15
CA LEU A 179 -57.15 -1.25 8.78
C LEU A 179 -58.48 -1.66 8.14
N ASN A 180 -58.52 -1.73 6.81
CA ASN A 180 -59.73 -2.08 6.06
C ASN A 180 -59.42 -2.68 4.69
N ILE A 181 -60.38 -3.43 4.15
CA ILE A 181 -60.31 -4.02 2.81
C ILE A 181 -61.56 -3.59 2.03
N TRP A 182 -61.38 -3.06 0.82
CA TRP A 182 -62.47 -2.81 -0.12
C TRP A 182 -62.35 -3.70 -1.36
N GLU A 183 -63.42 -4.40 -1.71
CA GLU A 183 -63.53 -5.13 -2.98
C GLU A 183 -63.94 -4.15 -4.10
N ALA A 184 -62.93 -3.48 -4.66
CA ALA A 184 -63.14 -2.40 -5.60
C ALA A 184 -63.46 -2.90 -7.01
N HIS A 185 -62.75 -3.88 -7.53
CA HIS A 185 -62.96 -4.35 -8.90
C HIS A 185 -62.89 -5.88 -8.96
N ALA A 186 -63.56 -6.49 -9.94
CA ALA A 186 -63.68 -7.95 -10.02
C ALA A 186 -62.40 -8.64 -10.51
N ASN A 187 -61.52 -7.93 -11.24
CA ASN A 187 -60.32 -8.49 -11.82
C ASN A 187 -59.07 -7.77 -11.33
N THR A 188 -58.87 -6.51 -11.76
CA THR A 188 -57.67 -5.75 -11.38
C THR A 188 -57.97 -4.26 -11.28
N VAL A 189 -57.22 -3.55 -10.43
CA VAL A 189 -57.25 -2.09 -10.34
C VAL A 189 -56.31 -1.54 -11.40
N ASN A 190 -56.84 -0.72 -12.32
CA ASN A 190 -56.05 -0.13 -13.40
C ASN A 190 -55.31 1.11 -12.91
N ASP A 191 -56.00 1.96 -12.13
CA ASP A 191 -55.42 3.18 -11.59
C ASP A 191 -56.15 3.59 -10.29
N MET A 192 -55.43 4.30 -9.44
CA MET A 192 -55.92 4.73 -8.12
C MET A 192 -55.22 6.02 -7.71
N ASP A 193 -56.01 6.97 -7.19
CA ASP A 193 -55.47 8.14 -6.52
C ASP A 193 -56.18 8.39 -5.19
N ALA A 194 -55.43 8.86 -4.20
CA ALA A 194 -55.90 9.12 -2.86
C ALA A 194 -55.34 10.46 -2.38
N ARG A 195 -56.21 11.40 -2.03
CA ARG A 195 -55.82 12.70 -1.47
C ARG A 195 -56.79 13.12 -0.38
N ASN A 196 -56.25 13.66 0.70
CA ASN A 196 -57.01 14.08 1.88
C ASN A 196 -57.90 12.94 2.43
N ASP A 197 -59.23 13.12 2.36
CA ASP A 197 -60.22 12.18 2.86
C ASP A 197 -60.87 11.33 1.74
N PHE A 198 -60.48 11.49 0.47
CA PHE A 198 -61.09 10.77 -0.66
C PHE A 198 -60.10 9.84 -1.36
N LEU A 199 -60.60 8.69 -1.77
CA LEU A 199 -59.94 7.70 -2.61
C LEU A 199 -60.82 7.41 -3.81
N VAL A 200 -60.27 7.48 -5.02
CA VAL A 200 -60.99 7.18 -6.27
C VAL A 200 -60.22 6.14 -7.06
N THR A 201 -60.93 5.12 -7.54
CA THR A 201 -60.31 3.99 -8.26
C THR A 201 -61.08 3.63 -9.53
N CYS A 202 -60.33 3.14 -10.50
CA CYS A 202 -60.87 2.48 -11.68
C CYS A 202 -60.21 1.12 -11.90
N GLY A 203 -60.93 0.25 -12.56
CA GLY A 203 -60.50 -1.11 -12.81
C GLY A 203 -61.22 -1.71 -13.99
N SER A 204 -60.93 -2.97 -14.23
CA SER A 204 -61.58 -3.73 -15.29
C SER A 204 -62.31 -4.93 -14.71
N SER A 205 -63.37 -5.32 -15.42
CA SER A 205 -64.09 -6.56 -15.19
C SER A 205 -64.04 -7.40 -16.46
N SER A 206 -63.85 -8.71 -16.29
CA SER A 206 -63.92 -9.68 -17.37
C SER A 206 -65.31 -10.30 -17.39
N ARG A 207 -66.05 -10.11 -18.48
CA ARG A 207 -67.30 -10.84 -18.73
C ARG A 207 -66.95 -12.18 -19.41
N GLY A 208 -66.56 -13.19 -18.62
CA GLY A 208 -66.22 -14.53 -19.14
C GLY A 208 -64.87 -14.60 -19.88
N LEU A 209 -64.77 -15.44 -20.92
CA LEU A 209 -63.58 -15.65 -21.78
C LEU A 209 -63.31 -14.51 -22.80
N GLY A 210 -63.98 -13.36 -22.67
CA GLY A 210 -63.83 -12.21 -23.57
C GLY A 210 -62.71 -11.23 -23.17
N PRO A 211 -62.41 -10.22 -24.03
CA PRO A 211 -61.44 -9.16 -23.72
C PRO A 211 -61.85 -8.35 -22.48
N ARG A 212 -60.85 -7.82 -21.75
CA ARG A 212 -61.08 -7.02 -20.55
C ARG A 212 -61.86 -5.75 -20.89
N VAL A 213 -62.93 -5.48 -20.15
CA VAL A 213 -63.73 -4.26 -20.32
C VAL A 213 -63.49 -3.36 -19.11
N PHE A 214 -63.18 -2.09 -19.36
CA PHE A 214 -63.05 -1.09 -18.30
C PHE A 214 -64.41 -0.83 -17.66
N ASP A 215 -64.43 -0.75 -16.33
CA ASP A 215 -65.68 -0.53 -15.61
C ASP A 215 -66.24 0.87 -16.00
N PRO A 216 -67.53 0.97 -16.35
CA PRO A 216 -68.15 2.24 -16.72
C PRO A 216 -68.48 3.11 -15.49
N LEU A 217 -67.83 2.84 -14.36
CA LEU A 217 -68.06 3.45 -13.06
C LEU A 217 -66.70 3.67 -12.39
N ALA A 218 -66.43 4.90 -11.95
CA ALA A 218 -65.33 5.18 -11.03
C ALA A 218 -65.82 5.01 -9.58
N LYS A 219 -65.15 4.15 -8.80
CA LYS A 219 -65.52 3.93 -7.40
C LYS A 219 -64.89 4.97 -6.50
N VAL A 220 -65.63 5.44 -5.52
CA VAL A 220 -65.21 6.49 -4.58
C VAL A 220 -65.35 5.99 -3.16
N TYR A 221 -64.34 6.24 -2.34
CA TYR A 221 -64.29 5.86 -0.93
C TYR A 221 -63.94 7.07 -0.06
N ASP A 222 -64.56 7.12 1.11
CA ASP A 222 -64.30 8.10 2.17
C ASP A 222 -63.31 7.48 3.18
N LEU A 223 -62.09 8.01 3.21
CA LEU A 223 -61.00 7.56 4.05
C LEU A 223 -61.15 7.97 5.52
N LYS A 224 -61.96 9.00 5.82
CA LYS A 224 -62.20 9.44 7.20
C LYS A 224 -63.02 8.43 7.98
N ASN A 225 -64.06 7.89 7.33
CA ASN A 225 -64.98 6.93 7.94
C ASN A 225 -64.84 5.51 7.37
N LEU A 226 -63.86 5.29 6.48
CA LEU A 226 -63.57 4.03 5.80
C LEU A 226 -64.76 3.40 5.06
N ARG A 227 -65.64 4.23 4.49
CA ARG A 227 -66.90 3.81 3.83
C ARG A 227 -66.86 4.00 2.32
N SER A 228 -67.59 3.16 1.59
CA SER A 228 -67.84 3.38 0.16
C SER A 228 -68.86 4.49 -0.06
N LEU A 229 -68.61 5.36 -1.03
CA LEU A 229 -69.56 6.37 -1.51
C LEU A 229 -70.20 5.89 -2.82
N SER A 230 -71.19 6.66 -3.32
CA SER A 230 -71.84 6.37 -4.60
C SER A 230 -70.83 6.47 -5.75
N PRO A 231 -70.75 5.44 -6.63
CA PRO A 231 -69.82 5.46 -7.75
C PRO A 231 -70.24 6.49 -8.81
N ILE A 232 -69.25 7.03 -9.51
CA ILE A 232 -69.43 8.08 -10.52
C ILE A 232 -69.55 7.41 -11.90
N PRO A 233 -70.63 7.64 -12.65
CA PRO A 233 -70.82 7.01 -13.96
C PRO A 233 -69.92 7.64 -15.02
N PHE A 234 -69.23 6.78 -15.79
CA PHE A 234 -68.37 7.16 -16.90
C PHE A 234 -68.55 6.14 -18.04
N HIS A 235 -69.44 6.44 -18.98
CA HIS A 235 -69.89 5.47 -20.00
C HIS A 235 -68.80 5.00 -20.98
N ALA A 236 -67.72 5.78 -21.17
CA ALA A 236 -66.62 5.41 -22.06
C ALA A 236 -65.59 4.44 -21.42
N GLY A 237 -65.83 4.00 -20.18
CA GLY A 237 -64.94 3.12 -19.42
C GLY A 237 -63.78 3.89 -18.77
N ALA A 238 -63.71 3.92 -17.44
CA ALA A 238 -62.70 4.66 -16.72
C ALA A 238 -61.36 3.89 -16.74
N ALA A 239 -60.35 4.44 -17.41
CA ALA A 239 -59.03 3.81 -17.54
C ALA A 239 -58.02 4.34 -16.53
N HIS A 240 -57.92 5.68 -16.40
CA HIS A 240 -56.99 6.35 -15.47
C HIS A 240 -57.69 7.49 -14.74
N ILE A 241 -57.28 7.75 -13.50
CA ILE A 241 -57.94 8.71 -12.59
C ILE A 241 -56.90 9.46 -11.74
N ARG A 242 -57.05 10.77 -11.63
CA ARG A 242 -56.26 11.61 -10.71
C ARG A 242 -57.13 12.64 -10.00
N LEU A 243 -56.86 12.87 -8.72
CA LEU A 243 -57.50 13.92 -7.94
C LEU A 243 -56.77 15.25 -8.16
N HIS A 244 -57.53 16.35 -8.22
CA HIS A 244 -56.95 17.66 -8.36
C HIS A 244 -56.19 18.04 -7.06
N PRO A 245 -54.95 18.53 -7.13
CA PRO A 245 -54.13 18.82 -5.94
C PRO A 245 -54.74 19.88 -5.01
N LYS A 246 -55.28 20.96 -5.58
CA LYS A 246 -55.90 22.08 -4.84
C LYS A 246 -57.40 21.92 -4.55
N LEU A 247 -58.15 21.32 -5.47
CA LEU A 247 -59.61 21.19 -5.39
C LEU A 247 -59.98 19.80 -4.88
N GLN A 248 -60.32 19.70 -3.60
CA GLN A 248 -60.43 18.42 -2.88
C GLN A 248 -61.48 17.46 -3.44
N THR A 249 -62.53 17.96 -4.10
CA THR A 249 -63.61 17.14 -4.66
C THR A 249 -63.53 16.99 -6.17
N THR A 250 -62.57 17.63 -6.83
CA THR A 250 -62.45 17.57 -8.30
C THR A 250 -61.54 16.41 -8.71
N SER A 251 -62.01 15.60 -9.65
CA SER A 251 -61.27 14.47 -10.21
C SER A 251 -61.17 14.58 -11.73
N PHE A 252 -60.04 14.16 -12.27
CA PHE A 252 -59.81 13.89 -13.68
C PHE A 252 -60.04 12.40 -13.92
N VAL A 253 -60.96 12.05 -14.83
CA VAL A 253 -61.25 10.66 -15.22
C VAL A 253 -61.06 10.56 -16.73
N THR A 254 -60.28 9.58 -17.18
CA THR A 254 -59.93 9.43 -18.60
C THR A 254 -60.28 8.06 -19.14
N SER A 255 -60.81 7.99 -20.36
CA SER A 255 -60.99 6.73 -21.11
C SER A 255 -59.67 6.26 -21.73
N GLN A 256 -59.61 4.99 -22.12
CA GLN A 256 -58.48 4.44 -22.88
C GLN A 256 -58.32 5.12 -24.25
N THR A 257 -59.40 5.67 -24.81
CA THR A 257 -59.43 6.39 -26.09
C THR A 257 -59.13 7.89 -25.96
N GLY A 258 -58.66 8.36 -24.80
CA GLY A 258 -58.26 9.75 -24.60
C GLY A 258 -59.37 10.74 -24.26
N GLN A 259 -60.59 10.28 -23.96
CA GLN A 259 -61.66 11.17 -23.49
C GLN A 259 -61.40 11.55 -22.03
N VAL A 260 -61.11 12.82 -21.76
CA VAL A 260 -60.81 13.38 -20.43
C VAL A 260 -62.04 14.11 -19.90
N GLN A 261 -62.57 13.67 -18.76
CA GLN A 261 -63.63 14.35 -18.03
C GLN A 261 -63.12 14.90 -16.71
N VAL A 262 -63.37 16.18 -16.46
CA VAL A 262 -63.16 16.81 -15.17
C VAL A 262 -64.50 16.94 -14.48
N LEU A 263 -64.62 16.30 -13.32
CA LEU A 263 -65.87 16.16 -12.59
C LEU A 263 -65.71 16.49 -11.12
N ASP A 264 -66.80 16.89 -10.47
CA ASP A 264 -66.88 17.06 -9.03
C ASP A 264 -67.51 15.80 -8.41
N ILE A 265 -66.79 15.17 -7.48
CA ILE A 265 -67.23 13.96 -6.77
C ILE A 265 -68.54 14.21 -6.01
N MET A 266 -68.74 15.41 -5.49
CA MET A 266 -69.96 15.77 -4.75
C MET A 266 -71.11 16.17 -5.68
N ASN A 267 -70.80 16.56 -6.93
CA ASN A 267 -71.79 16.91 -7.95
C ASN A 267 -71.44 16.31 -9.31
N PRO A 268 -71.81 15.04 -9.57
CA PRO A 268 -71.48 14.34 -10.81
C PRO A 268 -72.08 14.94 -12.10
N THR A 269 -72.99 15.92 -11.98
CA THR A 269 -73.63 16.58 -13.14
C THR A 269 -72.76 17.68 -13.77
N SER A 270 -71.84 18.26 -13.02
CA SER A 270 -70.92 19.29 -13.53
C SER A 270 -69.68 18.65 -14.13
N VAL A 271 -69.75 18.29 -15.41
CA VAL A 271 -68.67 17.63 -16.15
C VAL A 271 -68.13 18.55 -17.24
N THR A 272 -66.81 18.74 -17.26
CA THR A 272 -66.10 19.38 -18.37
C THR A 272 -65.41 18.30 -19.19
N LEU A 273 -65.63 18.28 -20.50
CA LEU A 273 -65.12 17.24 -21.39
C LEU A 273 -64.07 17.78 -22.37
N LYS A 274 -62.95 17.07 -22.51
CA LYS A 274 -61.90 17.33 -23.50
C LYS A 274 -61.47 16.00 -24.12
N GLN A 275 -61.00 16.05 -25.37
CA GLN A 275 -60.52 14.87 -26.09
C GLN A 275 -59.03 15.03 -26.36
N ALA A 276 -58.22 14.11 -25.83
CA ALA A 276 -56.80 14.02 -26.14
C ALA A 276 -56.60 13.19 -27.42
N ASN A 277 -55.64 13.60 -28.25
CA ASN A 277 -55.29 12.89 -29.48
C ASN A 277 -54.22 11.84 -29.19
N VAL A 278 -54.66 10.66 -28.73
CA VAL A 278 -53.83 9.50 -28.36
C VAL A 278 -54.40 8.22 -28.97
N SER A 279 -53.56 7.23 -29.22
CA SER A 279 -54.02 5.93 -29.74
C SER A 279 -54.61 5.09 -28.61
N TYR A 280 -53.84 4.86 -27.54
CA TYR A 280 -54.31 4.23 -26.31
C TYR A 280 -53.62 4.86 -25.10
N LEU A 281 -54.42 5.41 -24.19
CA LEU A 281 -53.91 6.09 -23.00
C LEU A 281 -53.41 5.06 -21.97
N HIS A 282 -52.12 5.14 -21.62
CA HIS A 282 -51.48 4.25 -20.64
C HIS A 282 -51.20 4.91 -19.29
N GLY A 283 -51.36 6.22 -19.16
CA GLY A 283 -51.38 6.85 -17.86
C GLY A 283 -51.56 8.35 -17.91
N LEU A 284 -51.92 8.89 -16.76
CA LEU A 284 -52.19 10.30 -16.52
C LEU A 284 -51.50 10.73 -15.23
N GLU A 285 -50.80 11.87 -15.26
CA GLU A 285 -50.30 12.53 -14.05
C GLU A 285 -50.68 14.01 -14.04
N VAL A 286 -50.85 14.57 -12.85
CA VAL A 286 -51.27 15.96 -12.65
C VAL A 286 -50.18 16.69 -11.87
N SER A 287 -49.84 17.91 -12.29
CA SER A 287 -48.85 18.74 -11.60
C SER A 287 -49.32 19.15 -10.22
N SER A 288 -48.41 19.48 -9.30
CA SER A 288 -48.77 19.94 -7.94
C SER A 288 -49.57 21.26 -7.96
N SER A 289 -49.33 22.11 -8.96
CA SER A 289 -50.11 23.34 -9.21
C SER A 289 -51.55 23.06 -9.64
N GLY A 290 -51.82 21.91 -10.27
CA GLY A 290 -53.08 21.60 -10.93
C GLY A 290 -53.30 22.30 -12.28
N ASP A 291 -52.31 23.05 -12.76
CA ASP A 291 -52.38 23.84 -14.00
C ASP A 291 -51.83 23.09 -15.23
N ALA A 292 -51.25 21.90 -15.01
CA ALA A 292 -50.75 21.03 -16.07
C ALA A 292 -51.09 19.56 -15.82
N ILE A 293 -51.36 18.83 -16.90
CA ILE A 293 -51.47 17.36 -16.90
C ILE A 293 -50.56 16.76 -17.96
N VAL A 294 -50.06 15.57 -17.69
CA VAL A 294 -49.28 14.79 -18.64
C VAL A 294 -50.05 13.53 -19.00
N VAL A 295 -50.20 13.32 -20.30
CA VAL A 295 -50.84 12.14 -20.88
C VAL A 295 -49.80 11.29 -21.58
N LYS A 296 -49.79 9.99 -21.26
CA LYS A 296 -48.90 8.98 -21.82
C LYS A 296 -49.65 8.09 -22.80
N ASP A 297 -49.11 7.93 -23.99
CA ASP A 297 -49.67 7.06 -25.04
C ASP A 297 -48.97 5.69 -25.09
N SER A 298 -49.61 4.71 -25.71
CA SER A 298 -49.06 3.38 -25.95
C SER A 298 -47.86 3.36 -26.89
N LEU A 299 -47.69 4.42 -27.68
CA LEU A 299 -46.54 4.60 -28.56
C LEU A 299 -45.31 5.19 -27.84
N GLY A 300 -45.32 5.28 -26.50
CA GLY A 300 -44.19 5.83 -25.74
C GLY A 300 -44.03 7.36 -25.88
N THR A 301 -45.10 8.06 -26.30
CA THR A 301 -45.12 9.52 -26.36
C THR A 301 -45.73 10.11 -25.09
N VAL A 302 -45.18 11.25 -24.67
CA VAL A 302 -45.59 11.99 -23.49
C VAL A 302 -46.01 13.39 -23.94
N SER A 303 -47.28 13.73 -23.73
CA SER A 303 -47.86 15.02 -24.11
C SER A 303 -48.24 15.84 -22.87
N LEU A 304 -47.81 17.10 -22.84
CA LEU A 304 -48.11 18.06 -21.79
C LEU A 304 -49.32 18.91 -22.21
N TRP A 305 -50.31 18.99 -21.34
CA TRP A 305 -51.54 19.73 -21.54
C TRP A 305 -51.71 20.78 -20.44
N GLY A 306 -52.18 21.97 -20.81
CA GLY A 306 -52.42 23.07 -19.87
C GLY A 306 -52.78 24.35 -20.60
N SER A 307 -52.84 25.47 -19.89
CA SER A 307 -53.03 26.80 -20.50
C SER A 307 -51.69 27.36 -21.02
N PRO A 308 -51.50 27.57 -22.33
CA PRO A 308 -50.19 27.93 -22.91
C PRO A 308 -49.51 29.16 -22.29
N SER A 309 -50.30 30.09 -21.72
CA SER A 309 -49.79 31.32 -21.10
C SER A 309 -49.57 31.24 -19.58
N LYS A 310 -50.05 30.17 -18.93
CA LYS A 310 -50.11 30.07 -17.46
C LYS A 310 -49.55 28.76 -16.89
N VAL A 311 -49.08 27.83 -17.73
CA VAL A 311 -48.54 26.56 -17.23
C VAL A 311 -47.33 26.78 -16.33
N LYS A 312 -47.46 26.28 -15.11
CA LYS A 312 -46.39 26.07 -14.14
C LYS A 312 -46.64 24.73 -13.48
N PHE A 313 -45.60 23.97 -13.19
CA PHE A 313 -45.72 22.68 -12.53
C PHE A 313 -45.91 22.86 -11.03
N ASN A 314 -45.22 23.84 -10.43
CA ASN A 314 -45.28 24.12 -9.00
C ASN A 314 -45.85 25.50 -8.69
N VAL A 315 -46.45 25.63 -7.50
CA VAL A 315 -46.95 26.92 -7.00
C VAL A 315 -45.81 27.84 -6.58
N MET A 316 -44.78 27.27 -5.94
CA MET A 316 -43.55 27.94 -5.54
C MET A 316 -42.36 27.07 -5.96
N SER A 317 -41.75 27.41 -7.09
CA SER A 317 -40.63 26.63 -7.63
C SER A 317 -39.29 27.23 -7.23
N LYS A 318 -38.33 26.38 -6.85
CA LYS A 318 -36.93 26.74 -6.66
C LYS A 318 -36.27 26.96 -8.04
N GLU A 319 -35.28 27.83 -8.08
CA GLU A 319 -34.51 28.06 -9.31
C GLU A 319 -33.72 26.80 -9.70
N THR A 320 -33.78 26.43 -10.98
CA THR A 320 -33.03 25.31 -11.55
C THR A 320 -31.62 25.78 -11.91
N LEU A 321 -30.59 25.08 -11.41
CA LEU A 321 -29.20 25.41 -11.70
C LEU A 321 -28.81 24.92 -13.10
N PHE A 322 -28.29 25.79 -13.95
CA PHE A 322 -27.77 25.42 -15.28
C PHE A 322 -26.25 25.36 -15.25
N ALA A 323 -25.65 24.60 -16.16
CA ALA A 323 -24.20 24.56 -16.31
C ALA A 323 -23.66 25.94 -16.71
N ASP A 324 -22.52 26.32 -16.13
CA ASP A 324 -21.85 27.57 -16.49
C ASP A 324 -21.49 27.59 -17.98
N PRO A 325 -21.58 28.75 -18.65
CA PRO A 325 -21.17 28.87 -20.04
C PRO A 325 -19.70 28.47 -20.18
N ARG A 326 -19.40 27.65 -21.20
CA ARG A 326 -18.01 27.27 -21.49
C ARG A 326 -17.17 28.54 -21.68
N PRO A 327 -16.00 28.66 -21.03
CA PRO A 327 -15.13 29.82 -21.24
C PRO A 327 -14.77 29.93 -22.73
N ASN A 328 -14.80 31.16 -23.27
CA ASN A 328 -14.61 31.45 -24.70
C ASN A 328 -13.23 31.04 -25.26
N GLN A 329 -12.26 30.73 -24.40
CA GLN A 329 -10.95 30.21 -24.78
C GLN A 329 -10.48 29.23 -23.70
N MET A 330 -10.38 27.94 -24.04
CA MET A 330 -9.56 27.02 -23.26
C MET A 330 -8.09 27.30 -23.62
N PRO A 331 -7.22 27.62 -22.64
CA PRO A 331 -5.80 27.71 -22.89
C PRO A 331 -5.31 26.35 -23.42
N ARG A 332 -4.80 26.31 -24.66
CA ARG A 332 -4.02 25.16 -25.13
C ARG A 332 -2.68 25.20 -24.42
N VAL A 333 -2.54 24.41 -23.37
CA VAL A 333 -1.27 24.18 -22.71
C VAL A 333 -0.63 22.99 -23.42
N ASP A 334 0.43 23.25 -24.18
CA ASP A 334 1.25 22.19 -24.74
C ASP A 334 2.17 21.68 -23.62
N TRP A 335 2.11 20.38 -23.32
CA TRP A 335 2.74 19.77 -22.14
C TRP A 335 4.28 19.92 -22.12
N ASN A 336 4.87 20.31 -23.26
CA ASN A 336 6.31 20.48 -23.43
C ASN A 336 6.80 21.91 -23.22
N ASP A 337 5.94 22.94 -23.34
CA ASP A 337 6.36 24.34 -23.42
C ASP A 337 5.94 25.21 -22.21
N ALA A 338 5.10 24.71 -21.31
CA ALA A 338 4.62 25.47 -20.16
C ALA A 338 4.76 24.69 -18.84
N PRO A 339 5.28 25.33 -17.75
CA PRO A 339 5.37 24.69 -16.45
C PRO A 339 3.98 24.43 -15.85
N LEU A 340 3.85 23.35 -15.08
CA LEU A 340 2.59 22.90 -14.46
C LEU A 340 1.94 23.93 -13.51
N ASN A 341 2.68 24.95 -13.08
CA ASN A 341 2.18 26.05 -12.26
C ASN A 341 1.56 27.21 -13.07
N SER A 342 1.52 27.10 -14.41
CA SER A 342 0.97 28.12 -15.31
C SER A 342 -0.53 28.35 -15.11
N VAL A 343 -1.26 27.34 -14.63
CA VAL A 343 -2.67 27.45 -14.24
C VAL A 343 -2.76 27.31 -12.72
N GLY A 344 -2.91 28.45 -12.04
CA GLY A 344 -3.08 28.48 -10.60
C GLY A 344 -4.43 27.91 -10.17
N MET A 345 -4.45 27.23 -9.02
CA MET A 345 -5.71 26.84 -8.39
C MET A 345 -6.46 28.09 -7.90
N PRO A 346 -7.80 28.13 -8.01
CA PRO A 346 -8.58 29.17 -7.36
C PRO A 346 -8.38 29.13 -5.84
N TYR A 347 -8.61 30.25 -5.17
CA TYR A 347 -8.54 30.34 -3.72
C TYR A 347 -9.48 29.31 -3.07
N TYR A 348 -8.93 28.44 -2.23
CA TYR A 348 -9.67 27.37 -1.55
C TYR A 348 -9.66 27.61 -0.04
N THR A 349 -10.81 27.38 0.59
CA THR A 349 -11.00 27.48 2.04
C THR A 349 -10.93 26.12 2.75
N GLU A 350 -11.03 25.04 1.99
CA GLU A 350 -11.08 23.67 2.47
C GLU A 350 -9.89 22.84 1.98
N ARG A 351 -9.63 21.71 2.64
CA ARG A 351 -8.47 20.86 2.35
C ARG A 351 -8.58 20.21 0.97
N LEU A 352 -7.50 20.25 0.20
CA LEU A 352 -7.41 19.66 -1.15
C LEU A 352 -7.33 18.12 -1.12
N LEU A 353 -7.75 17.50 -2.22
CA LEU A 353 -7.77 16.03 -2.40
C LEU A 353 -6.38 15.39 -2.36
N THR A 354 -5.33 16.15 -2.65
CA THR A 354 -3.93 15.72 -2.63
C THR A 354 -3.37 15.72 -1.20
N THR A 355 -3.86 14.84 -0.33
CA THR A 355 -3.19 14.63 0.97
C THR A 355 -2.76 13.19 1.20
N SER A 356 -1.57 12.86 0.70
CA SER A 356 -0.69 11.87 1.34
C SER A 356 -0.24 12.42 2.71
N ILE A 357 0.25 11.56 3.60
CA ILE A 357 0.92 11.98 4.85
C ILE A 357 1.91 13.08 4.46
N ALA A 358 1.71 14.31 4.97
CA ALA A 358 2.61 15.40 4.66
C ALA A 358 4.03 14.96 5.03
N ALA A 359 4.92 14.88 4.02
CA ALA A 359 6.29 14.44 4.23
C ALA A 359 6.95 15.38 5.25
N PRO A 360 7.55 14.86 6.34
CA PRO A 360 8.18 15.72 7.31
C PRO A 360 9.34 16.48 6.64
N LYS A 361 9.47 17.76 6.99
CA LYS A 361 10.66 18.53 6.63
C LYS A 361 11.91 17.86 7.20
N PHE A 362 13.00 17.88 6.45
CA PHE A 362 14.30 17.40 6.92
C PHE A 362 14.79 18.24 8.10
N LEU A 363 15.63 17.67 8.97
CA LEU A 363 16.16 18.35 10.16
C LEU A 363 16.95 19.62 9.78
N SER A 364 17.67 19.59 8.67
CA SER A 364 18.42 20.71 8.11
C SER A 364 17.53 21.84 7.60
N GLU A 365 16.31 21.52 7.14
CA GLU A 365 15.30 22.51 6.75
C GLU A 365 14.69 23.15 7.99
N LYS A 366 14.34 22.35 9.01
CA LYS A 366 13.85 22.86 10.29
C LYS A 366 14.87 23.78 10.98
N ALA A 367 16.15 23.41 10.95
CA ALA A 367 17.22 24.24 11.54
C ALA A 367 17.41 25.58 10.82
N LYS A 368 17.16 25.63 9.50
CA LYS A 368 17.18 26.90 8.73
C LYS A 368 15.99 27.79 9.08
N ASP A 369 14.79 27.22 9.22
CA ASP A 369 13.60 27.96 9.62
C ASP A 369 13.80 28.61 11.01
N VAL A 370 14.39 27.86 11.97
CA VAL A 370 14.73 28.39 13.30
C VAL A 370 15.77 29.52 13.23
N SER A 371 16.67 29.53 12.24
CA SER A 371 17.63 30.61 12.04
C SER A 371 17.05 31.87 11.37
N LEU A 372 15.86 31.76 10.76
CA LEU A 372 15.17 32.84 10.05
C LEU A 372 14.03 33.47 10.88
N ASP A 373 13.50 32.75 11.87
CA ASP A 373 12.38 33.21 12.72
C ASP A 373 12.86 34.13 13.87
N ALA A 374 13.07 35.42 13.55
CA ALA A 374 13.00 36.53 14.50
C ALA A 374 11.66 37.32 14.39
N SER A 375 10.65 36.76 13.72
CA SER A 375 9.32 37.36 13.52
C SER A 375 8.20 36.29 13.61
N PRO A 376 6.94 36.66 13.91
CA PRO A 376 5.94 35.73 14.45
C PRO A 376 5.40 34.75 13.39
N PRO A 377 4.86 33.59 13.81
CA PRO A 377 4.82 32.38 12.99
C PRO A 377 3.77 32.45 11.87
N HIS A 378 4.18 32.05 10.66
CA HIS A 378 3.31 31.87 9.50
C HIS A 378 2.71 30.45 9.44
N VAL A 379 1.56 30.35 8.79
CA VAL A 379 0.56 29.24 8.69
C VAL A 379 1.08 27.83 8.31
N SER A 380 2.38 27.63 8.07
CA SER A 380 2.96 26.31 7.76
C SER A 380 3.17 25.41 9.01
N SER A 381 3.35 26.03 10.19
CA SER A 381 3.56 25.30 11.44
C SER A 381 2.31 24.55 11.91
N THR A 382 1.11 25.03 11.57
CA THR A 382 -0.16 24.43 11.99
C THR A 382 -0.48 23.16 11.22
N ALA A 383 -0.14 23.07 9.92
CA ALA A 383 -0.37 21.86 9.11
C ALA A 383 0.50 20.67 9.56
N ASN A 384 1.78 20.91 9.88
CA ASN A 384 2.67 19.89 10.42
C ASN A 384 2.28 19.46 11.84
N ALA A 385 1.80 20.40 12.66
CA ALA A 385 1.26 20.09 13.98
C ALA A 385 -0.03 19.26 13.89
N LEU A 386 -0.92 19.56 12.94
CA LEU A 386 -2.18 18.84 12.73
C LEU A 386 -1.95 17.42 12.17
N ALA A 387 -1.00 17.24 11.25
CA ALA A 387 -0.61 15.92 10.71
C ALA A 387 0.08 15.03 11.77
N GLY A 388 0.91 15.62 12.63
CA GLY A 388 1.49 14.94 13.80
C GLY A 388 0.45 14.58 14.88
N VAL A 389 -0.68 15.29 14.91
CA VAL A 389 -1.86 15.00 15.75
C VAL A 389 -2.73 13.90 15.14
N THR A 390 -2.83 13.77 13.81
CA THR A 390 -3.58 12.65 13.19
C THR A 390 -2.91 11.28 13.35
N LEU A 391 -1.56 11.21 13.40
CA LEU A 391 -0.82 9.96 13.63
C LEU A 391 -0.89 9.45 15.09
N ASN A 392 -1.18 10.33 16.05
CA ASN A 392 -1.17 10.04 17.49
C ASN A 392 -2.50 10.33 18.21
N GLY A 393 -3.51 10.84 17.49
CA GLY A 393 -4.80 11.27 18.02
C GLY A 393 -5.92 10.25 17.77
N ARG A 394 -7.08 10.49 18.39
CA ARG A 394 -8.30 9.72 18.11
C ARG A 394 -8.81 10.05 16.70
N ALA A 395 -8.44 9.26 15.71
CA ALA A 395 -8.93 9.35 14.34
C ALA A 395 -10.46 9.31 14.29
N GLN A 396 -11.07 10.31 13.63
CA GLN A 396 -12.52 10.48 13.60
C GLN A 396 -13.17 9.74 12.42
N THR A 397 -12.42 9.50 11.33
CA THR A 397 -12.86 8.77 10.14
C THR A 397 -12.06 7.47 9.92
N GLU A 398 -12.58 6.53 9.13
CA GLU A 398 -11.86 5.29 8.79
C GLU A 398 -10.63 5.56 7.91
N GLU A 399 -10.72 6.54 6.99
CA GLU A 399 -9.61 6.96 6.13
C GLU A 399 -8.43 7.52 6.94
N GLU A 400 -8.72 8.30 8.00
CA GLU A 400 -7.68 8.77 8.93
C GLU A 400 -6.99 7.64 9.69
N ARG A 401 -7.72 6.55 10.01
CA ARG A 401 -7.13 5.37 10.65
C ARG A 401 -6.24 4.58 9.70
N MET A 402 -6.53 4.59 8.40
CA MET A 402 -5.73 3.86 7.40
C MET A 402 -4.34 4.47 7.21
N LEU A 403 -4.19 5.79 7.37
CA LEU A 403 -2.92 6.49 7.14
C LEU A 403 -1.73 5.89 7.91
N LYS A 404 -1.90 5.47 9.18
CA LYS A 404 -0.80 4.86 9.96
C LYS A 404 -0.40 3.45 9.50
N TYR A 405 -1.26 2.81 8.70
CA TYR A 405 -1.02 1.51 8.08
C TYR A 405 -0.49 1.63 6.65
N ASN A 406 -0.36 2.82 6.07
CA ASN A 406 0.22 2.97 4.74
C ASN A 406 1.72 2.65 4.76
N LYS A 407 2.26 2.29 3.60
CA LYS A 407 3.70 2.03 3.47
C LYS A 407 4.50 3.29 3.78
N VAL A 408 5.51 3.15 4.65
CA VAL A 408 6.40 4.25 5.04
C VAL A 408 7.75 4.15 4.34
N GLU A 409 8.22 5.25 3.75
CA GLU A 409 9.47 5.30 3.00
C GLU A 409 10.44 6.34 3.57
N ILE A 410 11.73 5.99 3.56
CA ILE A 410 12.80 6.88 4.02
C ILE A 410 13.21 7.75 2.83
N LYS A 411 13.04 9.07 2.97
CA LYS A 411 13.53 10.04 1.98
C LYS A 411 14.94 10.47 2.36
N TYR A 412 15.84 10.57 1.40
CA TYR A 412 17.22 10.99 1.63
C TYR A 412 17.43 12.43 1.16
N SER A 413 18.18 13.19 1.95
CA SER A 413 18.71 14.48 1.53
C SER A 413 20.18 14.33 1.12
N ARG A 414 20.80 15.41 0.66
CA ARG A 414 22.26 15.49 0.44
C ARG A 414 23.10 15.18 1.69
N PHE A 415 22.50 15.28 2.88
CA PHE A 415 23.14 14.97 4.16
C PHE A 415 22.89 13.51 4.59
N GLY A 416 22.30 12.71 3.72
CA GLY A 416 21.98 11.32 3.97
C GLY A 416 20.79 11.14 4.91
N VAL A 417 20.78 10.01 5.59
CA VAL A 417 19.70 9.57 6.48
C VAL A 417 19.69 10.25 7.84
N GLU A 418 20.84 10.81 8.28
CA GLU A 418 20.92 11.58 9.53
C GLU A 418 20.02 12.82 9.53
N ASP A 419 19.64 13.29 8.33
CA ASP A 419 18.78 14.46 8.14
C ASP A 419 17.28 14.11 8.15
N PHE A 420 16.94 12.82 8.06
CA PHE A 420 15.56 12.34 8.07
C PHE A 420 15.00 12.36 9.49
N ASP A 421 13.83 12.98 9.67
CA ASP A 421 13.22 13.14 10.98
C ASP A 421 12.39 11.91 11.39
N PHE A 422 13.09 10.92 11.94
CA PHE A 422 12.49 9.73 12.52
C PHE A 422 11.58 10.01 13.73
N GLN A 423 11.84 11.09 14.48
CA GLN A 423 11.06 11.45 15.68
C GLN A 423 9.64 11.91 15.33
N TYR A 424 9.41 12.33 14.08
CA TYR A 424 8.08 12.61 13.57
C TYR A 424 7.18 11.35 13.59
N PHE A 425 7.73 10.19 13.23
CA PHE A 425 7.01 8.92 13.10
C PHE A 425 6.93 8.10 14.38
N ASN A 426 7.87 8.30 15.30
CA ASN A 426 7.93 7.58 16.56
C ASN A 426 8.16 8.55 17.73
N LYS A 427 7.17 8.62 18.62
CA LYS A 427 7.23 9.37 19.90
C LYS A 427 7.24 8.45 21.11
N THR A 428 7.26 7.15 20.88
CA THR A 428 7.24 6.12 21.92
C THR A 428 8.68 5.79 22.35
N GLN A 429 8.81 5.07 23.46
CA GLN A 429 10.09 4.54 23.94
C GLN A 429 10.54 3.28 23.19
N TYR A 430 9.73 2.76 22.27
CA TYR A 430 10.01 1.51 21.56
C TYR A 430 10.58 1.80 20.20
N SER A 431 11.71 1.17 19.88
CA SER A 431 12.44 1.41 18.64
C SER A 431 11.81 0.71 17.43
N GLY A 432 11.68 1.46 16.32
CA GLY A 432 11.30 0.90 15.02
C GLY A 432 12.50 0.37 14.22
N LEU A 433 12.22 -0.27 13.09
CA LEU A 433 13.23 -0.80 12.16
C LEU A 433 13.18 -0.07 10.82
N GLU A 434 14.33 0.21 10.23
CA GLU A 434 14.44 0.89 8.93
C GLU A 434 14.11 -0.06 7.74
N THR A 435 13.67 0.51 6.60
CA THR A 435 13.12 -0.24 5.45
C THR A 435 14.08 -0.45 4.28
N HIS A 436 15.11 0.38 4.11
CA HIS A 436 16.02 0.31 2.94
C HIS A 436 17.14 -0.71 3.15
N ILE A 437 16.76 -1.94 3.52
CA ILE A 437 17.64 -3.10 3.74
C ILE A 437 17.05 -4.28 2.97
N ALA A 438 17.89 -5.11 2.36
CA ALA A 438 17.41 -6.31 1.65
C ALA A 438 16.65 -7.26 2.60
N ASN A 439 15.49 -7.77 2.17
CA ASN A 439 14.58 -8.59 2.96
C ASN A 439 13.96 -7.87 4.18
N SER A 440 13.77 -6.54 4.12
CA SER A 440 13.18 -5.74 5.20
C SER A 440 11.74 -6.13 5.55
N PHE A 441 11.01 -6.81 4.66
CA PHE A 441 9.68 -7.36 4.98
C PHE A 441 9.64 -8.23 6.26
N ILE A 442 10.79 -8.79 6.64
CA ILE A 442 10.99 -9.62 7.84
C ILE A 442 10.94 -8.77 9.13
N ASN A 443 11.13 -7.45 9.07
CA ASN A 443 11.09 -6.53 10.21
C ASN A 443 9.86 -6.74 11.11
N SER A 444 8.69 -6.95 10.50
CA SER A 444 7.43 -7.22 11.19
C SER A 444 7.49 -8.44 12.13
N LEU A 445 8.18 -9.51 11.71
CA LEU A 445 8.39 -10.72 12.49
C LEU A 445 9.46 -10.53 13.56
N LEU A 446 10.54 -9.78 13.27
CA LEU A 446 11.58 -9.45 14.25
C LEU A 446 11.01 -8.65 15.42
N GLN A 447 10.15 -7.67 15.11
CA GLN A 447 9.42 -6.90 16.12
C GLN A 447 8.55 -7.82 16.97
N LEU A 448 7.79 -8.74 16.36
CA LEU A 448 6.97 -9.69 17.12
C LEU A 448 7.82 -10.52 18.10
N TYR A 449 8.94 -11.08 17.65
CA TYR A 449 9.83 -11.89 18.50
C TYR A 449 10.44 -11.09 19.66
N LYS A 450 10.80 -9.82 19.45
CA LYS A 450 11.33 -8.94 20.50
C LYS A 450 10.39 -8.82 21.70
N PHE A 451 9.08 -8.80 21.43
CA PHE A 451 8.03 -8.67 22.46
C PHE A 451 7.61 -10.01 23.08
N VAL A 452 8.23 -11.13 22.70
CA VAL A 452 8.06 -12.43 23.37
C VAL A 452 9.18 -12.63 24.41
N PRO A 453 8.94 -12.41 25.73
CA PRO A 453 9.94 -12.57 26.78
C PRO A 453 10.83 -13.81 26.66
N LEU A 454 10.24 -14.98 26.42
CA LEU A 454 10.97 -16.25 26.39
C LEU A 454 11.91 -16.37 25.19
N ILE A 455 11.50 -15.88 24.01
CA ILE A 455 12.35 -15.86 22.81
C ILE A 455 13.47 -14.84 22.98
N ARG A 456 13.13 -13.63 23.44
CA ARG A 456 14.11 -12.58 23.75
C ARG A 456 15.20 -13.10 24.70
N ASN A 457 14.79 -13.65 25.85
CA ASN A 457 15.70 -14.13 26.87
C ASN A 457 16.60 -15.25 26.31
N CYS A 458 16.02 -16.22 25.59
CA CYS A 458 16.79 -17.29 24.97
C CYS A 458 17.86 -16.78 23.99
N ALA A 459 17.50 -15.82 23.12
CA ALA A 459 18.43 -15.28 22.12
C ALA A 459 19.58 -14.50 22.77
N ILE A 460 19.29 -13.64 23.76
CA ILE A 460 20.30 -12.85 24.45
C ILE A 460 21.20 -13.74 25.32
N GLN A 461 20.64 -14.72 26.05
CA GLN A 461 21.41 -15.70 26.82
C GLN A 461 22.36 -16.49 25.92
N HIS A 462 21.90 -16.91 24.73
CA HIS A 462 22.77 -17.57 23.76
C HIS A 462 23.87 -16.64 23.24
N ALA A 463 23.55 -15.38 22.91
CA ALA A 463 24.54 -14.40 22.46
C ALA A 463 25.64 -14.15 23.52
N ALA A 464 25.27 -14.18 24.81
CA ALA A 464 26.18 -14.01 25.96
C ALA A 464 27.14 -15.20 26.20
N THR A 465 26.93 -16.35 25.55
CA THR A 465 27.86 -17.49 25.60
C THR A 465 29.14 -17.25 24.78
N SER A 466 30.05 -18.22 24.69
CA SER A 466 31.25 -18.16 23.83
C SER A 466 30.99 -18.48 22.34
N CYS A 467 29.74 -18.44 21.85
CA CYS A 467 29.43 -18.78 20.46
C CYS A 467 30.13 -17.87 19.43
N VAL A 468 30.99 -18.46 18.58
CA VAL A 468 31.75 -17.78 17.51
C VAL A 468 31.36 -18.23 16.08
N THR A 469 30.37 -19.11 15.93
CA THR A 469 29.88 -19.59 14.63
C THR A 469 29.45 -18.42 13.73
N GLY A 470 30.06 -18.29 12.54
CA GLY A 470 30.01 -17.08 11.71
C GLY A 470 28.63 -16.56 11.32
N ASN A 471 27.70 -17.45 10.91
CA ASN A 471 26.33 -17.09 10.50
C ASN A 471 25.25 -17.61 11.46
N CYS A 472 25.52 -17.56 12.77
CA CYS A 472 24.54 -17.99 13.78
C CYS A 472 23.42 -16.94 13.94
N LEU A 473 22.23 -17.26 13.42
CA LEU A 473 21.07 -16.36 13.50
C LEU A 473 20.63 -16.14 14.94
N LEU A 474 20.74 -17.14 15.82
CA LEU A 474 20.35 -16.98 17.23
C LEU A 474 21.17 -15.91 17.97
N CYS A 475 22.45 -15.77 17.65
CA CYS A 475 23.28 -14.66 18.16
C CYS A 475 22.83 -13.31 17.58
N GLU A 476 22.58 -13.24 16.27
CA GLU A 476 22.12 -12.01 15.60
C GLU A 476 20.75 -11.54 16.14
N PHE A 477 19.84 -12.45 16.46
CA PHE A 477 18.60 -12.13 17.18
C PHE A 477 18.90 -11.51 18.54
N GLY A 478 19.84 -12.08 19.30
CA GLY A 478 20.26 -11.55 20.60
C GLY A 478 20.84 -10.13 20.50
N PHE A 479 21.74 -9.90 19.55
CA PHE A 479 22.32 -8.58 19.27
C PHE A 479 21.26 -7.56 18.89
N LEU A 480 20.33 -7.92 17.99
CA LEU A 480 19.25 -7.04 17.58
C LEU A 480 18.29 -6.72 18.73
N PHE A 481 17.93 -7.72 19.55
CA PHE A 481 17.02 -7.49 20.67
C PHE A 481 17.64 -6.64 21.77
N ASP A 482 18.94 -6.79 22.04
CA ASP A 482 19.66 -5.91 22.95
C ASP A 482 19.75 -4.48 22.39
N MET A 483 20.03 -4.34 21.09
CA MET A 483 20.05 -3.05 20.39
C MET A 483 18.71 -2.30 20.49
N LEU A 484 17.60 -2.98 20.20
CA LEU A 484 16.25 -2.42 20.28
C LEU A 484 15.85 -2.00 21.71
N GLU A 485 16.43 -2.62 22.74
CA GLU A 485 16.18 -2.24 24.14
C GLU A 485 17.00 -1.03 24.56
N LYS A 486 18.27 -0.95 24.14
CA LYS A 486 19.17 0.17 24.45
C LYS A 486 18.87 1.45 23.67
N ALA A 487 18.19 1.34 22.54
CA ALA A 487 17.92 2.48 21.65
C ALA A 487 16.80 3.43 22.13
N GLU A 488 15.99 3.03 23.12
CA GLU A 488 15.00 3.88 23.80
C GLU A 488 14.13 4.76 22.86
N GLY A 489 13.65 4.19 21.75
CA GLY A 489 12.79 4.87 20.78
C GLY A 489 13.52 5.40 19.54
N GLN A 490 14.85 5.40 19.53
CA GLN A 490 15.63 5.65 18.32
C GLN A 490 15.53 4.47 17.36
N ASN A 491 15.44 4.75 16.06
CA ASN A 491 15.30 3.69 15.06
C ASN A 491 16.58 2.89 14.89
N CYS A 492 16.40 1.58 14.67
CA CYS A 492 17.47 0.61 14.53
C CYS A 492 17.46 -0.02 13.14
N GLN A 493 18.55 -0.69 12.79
CA GLN A 493 18.68 -1.46 11.56
C GLN A 493 18.88 -2.93 11.91
N ALA A 494 18.31 -3.83 11.10
CA ALA A 494 18.54 -5.27 11.22
C ALA A 494 19.57 -5.80 10.20
N THR A 495 20.49 -4.94 9.75
CA THR A 495 21.40 -5.20 8.62
C THR A 495 22.24 -6.46 8.82
N ASN A 496 22.87 -6.64 10.00
CA ASN A 496 23.73 -7.79 10.25
C ASN A 496 22.93 -9.11 10.26
N LEU A 497 21.75 -9.13 10.89
CA LEU A 497 20.85 -10.28 10.90
C LEU A 497 20.35 -10.63 9.49
N LEU A 498 19.89 -9.64 8.73
CA LEU A 498 19.36 -9.85 7.38
C LEU A 498 20.48 -10.23 6.39
N ARG A 499 21.72 -9.76 6.62
CA ARG A 499 22.91 -10.23 5.88
C ARG A 499 23.22 -11.69 6.20
N ALA A 500 23.23 -12.09 7.48
CA ALA A 500 23.45 -13.47 7.88
C ALA A 500 22.34 -14.41 7.32
N PHE A 501 21.10 -13.94 7.29
CA PHE A 501 19.99 -14.65 6.65
C PHE A 501 20.16 -14.76 5.13
N GLY A 502 20.53 -13.67 4.46
CA GLY A 502 20.81 -13.64 3.02
C GLY A 502 21.97 -14.55 2.61
N ALA A 503 22.92 -14.80 3.51
CA ALA A 503 24.03 -15.73 3.30
C ALA A 503 23.66 -17.21 3.54
N SER A 504 22.46 -17.51 4.05
CA SER A 504 22.03 -18.89 4.32
C SER A 504 21.65 -19.64 3.03
N ARG A 505 22.40 -20.70 2.73
CA ARG A 505 22.14 -21.60 1.60
C ARG A 505 20.81 -22.34 1.75
N GLU A 506 20.44 -22.71 2.98
CA GLU A 506 19.18 -23.40 3.26
C GLU A 506 17.97 -22.50 3.00
N ALA A 507 18.06 -21.22 3.39
CA ALA A 507 17.03 -20.23 3.11
C ALA A 507 16.89 -19.97 1.60
N ALA A 508 18.01 -19.91 0.87
CA ALA A 508 18.02 -19.77 -0.58
C ALA A 508 17.32 -20.96 -1.27
N ASN A 509 17.63 -22.19 -0.86
CA ASN A 509 17.02 -23.40 -1.41
C ASN A 509 15.50 -23.49 -1.15
N LEU A 510 15.02 -22.85 -0.08
CA LEU A 510 13.61 -22.75 0.27
C LEU A 510 12.91 -21.54 -0.39
N ASN A 511 13.60 -20.77 -1.24
CA ASN A 511 13.10 -19.57 -1.92
C ASN A 511 12.49 -18.53 -0.95
N LEU A 512 13.13 -18.30 0.19
CA LEU A 512 12.60 -17.43 1.25
C LEU A 512 12.90 -15.93 1.08
N PHE A 513 13.62 -15.55 0.03
CA PHE A 513 14.02 -14.16 -0.21
C PHE A 513 12.97 -13.38 -1.00
N GLU A 514 12.92 -12.07 -0.78
CA GLU A 514 11.92 -11.17 -1.36
C GLU A 514 11.91 -11.19 -2.90
N ALA A 515 13.09 -11.14 -3.52
CA ALA A 515 13.23 -11.20 -4.98
C ALA A 515 12.68 -12.52 -5.55
N SER A 516 12.98 -13.65 -4.90
CA SER A 516 12.49 -14.97 -5.29
C SER A 516 10.96 -15.09 -5.12
N ALA A 517 10.39 -14.49 -4.08
CA ALA A 517 8.94 -14.48 -3.87
C ALA A 517 8.21 -13.67 -4.95
N ALA A 518 8.75 -12.49 -5.32
CA ALA A 518 8.20 -11.64 -6.37
C ALA A 518 8.25 -12.33 -7.75
N LEU A 519 9.38 -12.95 -8.09
CA LEU A 519 9.55 -13.73 -9.34
C LEU A 519 8.54 -14.89 -9.45
N ASN A 520 8.23 -15.54 -8.33
CA ASN A 520 7.31 -16.69 -8.28
C ASN A 520 5.85 -16.31 -8.00
N SER A 521 5.50 -15.02 -7.97
CA SER A 521 4.14 -14.53 -7.65
C SER A 521 3.57 -15.02 -6.31
N VAL A 522 4.44 -15.27 -5.33
CA VAL A 522 4.03 -15.73 -3.98
C VAL A 522 3.70 -14.52 -3.11
N SER A 523 2.54 -14.54 -2.44
CA SER A 523 2.13 -13.49 -1.50
C SER A 523 3.15 -13.30 -0.36
N LEU A 524 3.39 -12.06 0.07
CA LEU A 524 4.27 -11.73 1.20
C LEU A 524 3.85 -12.47 2.49
N SER A 525 2.55 -12.62 2.74
CA SER A 525 2.04 -13.38 3.88
C SER A 525 2.45 -14.86 3.87
N SER A 526 2.56 -15.50 2.70
CA SER A 526 3.02 -16.91 2.60
C SER A 526 4.53 -17.03 2.79
N THR A 527 5.28 -16.05 2.27
CA THR A 527 6.74 -15.98 2.42
C THR A 527 7.12 -15.79 3.89
N ILE A 528 6.49 -14.85 4.61
CA ILE A 528 6.81 -14.60 6.02
C ILE A 528 6.43 -15.79 6.92
N GLN A 529 5.36 -16.53 6.62
CA GLN A 529 5.01 -17.78 7.32
C GLN A 529 6.07 -18.88 7.11
N SER A 530 6.69 -18.91 5.94
CA SER A 530 7.78 -19.85 5.61
C SER A 530 9.08 -19.44 6.30
N VAL A 531 9.39 -18.14 6.33
CA VAL A 531 10.52 -17.56 7.08
C VAL A 531 10.36 -17.82 8.58
N ASN A 532 9.17 -17.63 9.15
CA ASN A 532 8.86 -17.94 10.55
C ASN A 532 9.22 -19.39 10.90
N ARG A 533 8.80 -20.35 10.05
CA ARG A 533 9.16 -21.76 10.22
C ARG A 533 10.67 -21.98 10.15
N PHE A 534 11.34 -21.38 9.17
CA PHE A 534 12.79 -21.50 9.03
C PHE A 534 13.52 -20.97 10.28
N PHE A 535 13.17 -19.76 10.75
CA PHE A 535 13.79 -19.13 11.91
C PHE A 535 13.65 -19.96 13.18
N LEU A 536 12.46 -20.48 13.50
CA LEU A 536 12.32 -21.27 14.73
C LEU A 536 13.08 -22.60 14.68
N ASN A 537 13.16 -23.25 13.50
CA ASN A 537 14.01 -24.42 13.33
C ASN A 537 15.50 -24.06 13.46
N GLN A 538 15.92 -22.93 12.86
CA GLN A 538 17.30 -22.48 12.94
C GLN A 538 17.69 -22.10 14.37
N MET A 539 16.81 -21.48 15.15
CA MET A 539 17.06 -21.18 16.56
C MET A 539 17.34 -22.45 17.37
N ALA A 540 16.57 -23.52 17.15
CA ALA A 540 16.80 -24.80 17.81
C ALA A 540 18.13 -25.46 17.37
N HIS A 541 18.45 -25.37 16.08
CA HIS A 541 19.71 -25.88 15.53
C HIS A 541 20.94 -25.13 16.08
N ASP A 542 20.91 -23.80 16.08
CA ASP A 542 21.98 -22.95 16.60
C ASP A 542 22.20 -23.17 18.10
N TYR A 543 21.11 -23.36 18.84
CA TYR A 543 21.20 -23.69 20.26
C TYR A 543 21.84 -25.07 20.48
N MET A 544 21.43 -26.08 19.71
CA MET A 544 21.99 -27.44 19.79
C MET A 544 23.49 -27.45 19.51
N ASN A 545 23.95 -26.67 18.53
CA ASN A 545 25.37 -26.58 18.19
C ASN A 545 26.24 -26.08 19.35
N MET A 546 25.68 -25.30 20.28
CA MET A 546 26.37 -24.84 21.49
C MET A 546 26.14 -25.74 22.71
N ALA A 547 24.88 -26.08 23.00
CA ALA A 547 24.49 -26.77 24.23
C ALA A 547 24.55 -28.31 24.12
N SER A 548 24.84 -28.87 22.94
CA SER A 548 24.81 -30.32 22.62
C SER A 548 23.46 -31.02 22.85
N SER A 549 22.41 -30.29 23.25
CA SER A 549 21.03 -30.75 23.42
C SER A 549 20.06 -29.64 23.03
N THR A 550 18.86 -30.02 22.57
CA THR A 550 17.75 -29.09 22.27
C THR A 550 16.84 -28.86 23.47
N ASP A 551 17.01 -29.57 24.59
CA ASP A 551 16.00 -29.61 25.67
C ASP A 551 15.63 -28.24 26.26
N GLY A 552 16.55 -27.27 26.26
CA GLY A 552 16.28 -25.89 26.67
C GLY A 552 15.33 -25.15 25.72
N VAL A 553 15.63 -25.14 24.43
CA VAL A 553 14.84 -24.41 23.40
C VAL A 553 13.57 -25.16 23.02
N ASP A 554 13.62 -26.48 22.97
CA ASP A 554 12.45 -27.31 22.67
C ASP A 554 11.37 -27.15 23.74
N GLY A 555 11.74 -27.00 25.02
CA GLY A 555 10.78 -26.68 26.07
C GLY A 555 10.05 -25.36 25.82
N ILE A 556 10.73 -24.38 25.21
CA ILE A 556 10.17 -23.06 24.91
C ILE A 556 9.30 -23.10 23.65
N LEU A 557 9.81 -23.66 22.55
CA LEU A 557 9.23 -23.50 21.22
C LEU A 557 8.55 -24.76 20.67
N ALA A 558 8.97 -25.97 21.08
CA ALA A 558 8.54 -27.20 20.43
C ALA A 558 7.30 -27.80 21.10
N THR A 559 6.28 -28.08 20.31
CA THR A 559 5.23 -29.02 20.70
C THR A 559 5.74 -30.44 20.47
N LYS A 560 6.03 -31.17 21.57
CA LYS A 560 6.51 -32.55 21.49
C LYS A 560 5.31 -33.51 21.41
N ALA A 561 5.26 -34.29 20.34
CA ALA A 561 4.20 -35.26 20.08
C ALA A 561 4.77 -36.60 19.61
N VAL A 562 3.99 -37.67 19.78
CA VAL A 562 4.23 -38.96 19.13
C VAL A 562 3.24 -39.09 17.99
N GLU A 563 3.76 -39.20 16.79
CA GLU A 563 3.00 -39.44 15.57
C GLU A 563 2.82 -40.94 15.39
N VAL A 564 1.56 -41.40 15.40
CA VAL A 564 1.17 -42.77 15.13
C VAL A 564 0.74 -42.86 13.68
N ILE A 565 1.51 -43.59 12.87
CA ILE A 565 1.22 -43.85 11.47
C ILE A 565 0.63 -45.25 11.36
N ARG A 566 -0.68 -45.34 11.09
CA ARG A 566 -1.44 -46.59 10.96
C ARG A 566 -1.80 -46.86 9.50
N CYS A 567 -1.43 -48.03 9.00
CA CYS A 567 -1.92 -48.50 7.70
C CYS A 567 -3.40 -48.87 7.79
N ILE A 568 -4.26 -48.22 6.99
CA ILE A 568 -5.71 -48.44 7.04
C ILE A 568 -6.09 -49.86 6.60
N TYR A 569 -5.27 -50.49 5.75
CA TYR A 569 -5.56 -51.83 5.22
C TYR A 569 -5.16 -52.97 6.16
N CYS A 570 -3.94 -52.93 6.73
CA CYS A 570 -3.41 -54.04 7.56
C CYS A 570 -3.26 -53.72 9.05
N ASN A 571 -3.67 -52.52 9.47
CA ASN A 571 -3.54 -51.99 10.84
C ASN A 571 -2.12 -52.05 11.42
N ASN A 572 -1.08 -52.09 10.56
CA ASN A 572 0.30 -51.96 11.03
C ASN A 572 0.53 -50.52 11.49
N GLU A 573 1.01 -50.37 12.72
CA GLU A 573 1.32 -49.08 13.33
C GLU A 573 2.84 -48.88 13.42
N THR A 574 3.28 -47.68 13.09
CA THR A 574 4.66 -47.21 13.34
C THR A 574 4.59 -45.88 14.06
N THR A 575 5.34 -45.74 15.14
CA THR A 575 5.38 -44.52 15.96
C THR A 575 6.66 -43.76 15.70
N LYS A 576 6.56 -42.43 15.56
CA LYS A 576 7.71 -41.52 15.41
C LYS A 576 7.58 -40.35 16.37
N ASN A 577 8.67 -39.93 16.99
CA ASN A 577 8.70 -38.68 17.76
C ASN A 577 8.71 -37.49 16.79
N ALA A 578 7.86 -36.50 17.06
CA ALA A 578 7.72 -35.31 16.26
C ALA A 578 7.81 -34.05 17.15
N SER A 579 8.76 -33.17 16.84
CA SER A 579 8.84 -31.82 17.39
C SER A 579 8.29 -30.84 16.36
N THR A 580 7.26 -30.08 16.73
CA THR A 580 6.65 -29.07 15.85
C THR A 580 6.81 -27.68 16.47
N TYR A 581 7.53 -26.77 15.80
CA TYR A 581 7.78 -25.40 16.29
C TYR A 581 6.71 -24.38 15.85
N VAL A 582 6.02 -24.63 14.73
CA VAL A 582 4.94 -23.78 14.20
C VAL A 582 3.77 -24.64 13.75
N HIS A 583 2.56 -24.26 14.14
CA HIS A 583 1.32 -24.90 13.70
C HIS A 583 0.59 -24.04 12.67
N ASP A 584 0.15 -24.65 11.57
CA ASP A 584 -0.65 -23.98 10.55
C ASP A 584 -2.13 -24.17 10.85
N LEU A 585 -2.89 -23.07 10.90
CA LEU A 585 -4.32 -23.12 11.18
C LEU A 585 -5.09 -23.75 10.01
N GLN A 586 -5.95 -24.72 10.34
CA GLN A 586 -6.81 -25.42 9.39
C GLN A 586 -8.28 -25.10 9.64
N TYR A 587 -8.90 -24.49 8.64
CA TYR A 587 -10.29 -24.04 8.71
C TYR A 587 -11.26 -25.08 8.15
N PRO A 588 -12.44 -25.26 8.77
CA PRO A 588 -13.46 -26.14 8.24
C PRO A 588 -14.02 -25.58 6.93
N GLN A 589 -14.27 -26.47 5.96
CA GLN A 589 -15.01 -26.13 4.74
C GLN A 589 -16.50 -26.07 5.07
N ILE A 590 -17.06 -24.86 5.17
CA ILE A 590 -18.48 -24.65 5.40
C ILE A 590 -19.11 -24.17 4.10
N ASP A 591 -20.15 -24.88 3.65
CA ASP A 591 -20.96 -24.49 2.51
C ASP A 591 -21.62 -23.12 2.81
N PRO A 592 -21.45 -22.08 1.96
CA PRO A 592 -21.96 -20.72 2.23
C PRO A 592 -23.45 -20.66 2.61
N LYS A 593 -24.26 -21.62 2.11
CA LYS A 593 -25.70 -21.71 2.39
C LYS A 593 -26.02 -22.13 3.84
N HIS A 594 -25.09 -22.77 4.53
CA HIS A 594 -25.26 -23.28 5.90
C HIS A 594 -24.44 -22.49 6.93
N TYR A 595 -23.76 -21.42 6.51
CA TYR A 595 -22.95 -20.59 7.38
C TYR A 595 -23.82 -19.80 8.37
N ARG A 596 -23.63 -20.08 9.67
CA ARG A 596 -24.15 -19.23 10.75
C ARG A 596 -22.98 -18.50 11.41
N PRO A 597 -23.04 -17.16 11.57
CA PRO A 597 -22.08 -16.41 12.37
C PRO A 597 -21.97 -17.03 13.77
N ASN A 598 -20.75 -17.14 14.32
CA ASN A 598 -20.43 -17.70 15.65
C ASN A 598 -20.54 -19.23 15.85
N MET A 599 -20.68 -20.04 14.79
CA MET A 599 -20.75 -21.50 14.94
C MET A 599 -19.39 -22.15 15.26
N VAL A 600 -18.28 -21.58 14.77
CA VAL A 600 -16.92 -22.12 14.94
C VAL A 600 -16.06 -21.11 15.70
N ARG A 601 -15.57 -21.54 16.87
CA ARG A 601 -14.68 -20.77 17.75
C ARG A 601 -13.21 -20.96 17.38
N PHE A 602 -12.36 -20.01 17.76
CA PHE A 602 -10.92 -20.09 17.53
C PHE A 602 -10.31 -21.33 18.21
N SER A 603 -10.72 -21.62 19.44
CA SER A 603 -10.30 -22.81 20.20
C SER A 603 -10.54 -24.13 19.45
N ALA A 604 -11.64 -24.25 18.71
CA ALA A 604 -11.96 -25.44 17.92
C ALA A 604 -11.03 -25.59 16.70
N VAL A 605 -10.76 -24.49 15.98
CA VAL A 605 -9.80 -24.45 14.87
C VAL A 605 -8.39 -24.77 15.38
N LEU A 606 -8.00 -24.22 16.52
CA LEU A 606 -6.70 -24.49 17.13
C LEU A 606 -6.54 -25.97 17.49
N LYS A 607 -7.56 -26.58 18.11
CA LYS A 607 -7.55 -28.01 18.46
C LYS A 607 -7.30 -28.88 17.24
N SER A 608 -8.09 -28.70 16.16
CA SER A 608 -7.94 -29.50 14.94
C SER A 608 -6.60 -29.27 14.25
N SER A 609 -6.06 -28.06 14.34
CA SER A 609 -4.78 -27.69 13.72
C SER A 609 -3.58 -28.36 14.40
N ILE A 610 -3.60 -28.50 15.73
CA ILE A 610 -2.48 -29.11 16.48
C ILE A 610 -2.55 -30.65 16.43
N GLU A 611 -3.72 -31.26 16.60
CA GLU A 611 -3.86 -32.73 16.57
C GLU A 611 -3.66 -33.31 15.16
N ARG A 612 -4.04 -32.54 14.13
CA ARG A 612 -3.90 -32.80 12.69
C ARG A 612 -3.88 -34.28 12.31
N GLU A 613 -5.05 -34.82 11.95
CA GLU A 613 -5.16 -36.13 11.30
C GLU A 613 -4.89 -35.99 9.79
N THR A 614 -3.87 -36.68 9.26
CA THR A 614 -3.61 -36.69 7.82
C THR A 614 -3.72 -38.10 7.24
N ARG A 615 -4.17 -38.19 5.98
CA ARG A 615 -4.29 -39.46 5.26
C ARG A 615 -3.55 -39.35 3.94
N ASN A 616 -2.40 -40.01 3.86
CA ASN A 616 -1.53 -39.97 2.69
C ASN A 616 -1.26 -41.39 2.17
N ARG A 617 -1.08 -41.53 0.86
CA ARG A 617 -0.61 -42.79 0.27
C ARG A 617 0.89 -42.92 0.51
N ALA A 618 1.31 -43.95 1.21
CA ALA A 618 2.71 -44.20 1.49
C ALA A 618 3.00 -45.71 1.50
N TRP A 619 4.28 -46.08 1.40
CA TRP A 619 4.71 -47.47 1.38
C TRP A 619 4.46 -48.12 2.74
N CYS A 620 3.67 -49.19 2.77
CA CYS A 620 3.50 -50.00 3.99
C CYS A 620 4.47 -51.18 3.96
N THR A 621 5.37 -51.25 4.93
CA THR A 621 6.38 -52.32 5.06
C THR A 621 5.76 -53.71 5.20
N ARG A 622 4.60 -53.82 5.85
CA ARG A 622 3.86 -55.07 6.03
C ARG A 622 3.11 -55.51 4.77
N CYS A 623 2.44 -54.57 4.09
CA CYS A 623 1.72 -54.87 2.83
C CYS A 623 2.65 -54.97 1.61
N ARG A 624 3.89 -54.45 1.71
CA ARG A 624 4.85 -54.29 0.60
C ARG A 624 4.27 -53.62 -0.64
N LYS A 625 3.39 -52.64 -0.42
CA LYS A 625 2.78 -51.81 -1.47
C LYS A 625 2.38 -50.46 -0.89
N TYR A 626 2.18 -49.48 -1.77
CA TYR A 626 1.61 -48.19 -1.39
C TYR A 626 0.17 -48.38 -0.91
N GLN A 627 -0.11 -47.95 0.32
CA GLN A 627 -1.42 -48.01 0.96
C GLN A 627 -1.76 -46.65 1.58
N PRO A 628 -3.04 -46.32 1.76
CA PRO A 628 -3.42 -45.16 2.55
C PRO A 628 -3.01 -45.39 4.01
N LEU A 629 -2.15 -44.51 4.53
CA LEU A 629 -1.74 -44.45 5.93
C LEU A 629 -2.47 -43.29 6.60
N ALA A 630 -3.08 -43.54 7.75
CA ALA A 630 -3.61 -42.53 8.65
C ALA A 630 -2.51 -42.14 9.64
N MET A 631 -2.22 -40.85 9.74
CA MET A 631 -1.25 -40.29 10.67
C MET A 631 -2.00 -39.46 11.70
N CYS A 632 -1.84 -39.80 12.98
CA CYS A 632 -2.45 -39.08 14.10
C CYS A 632 -1.35 -38.63 15.06
N LYS A 633 -1.39 -37.37 15.51
CA LYS A 633 -0.45 -36.88 16.53
C LYS A 633 -1.07 -36.97 17.92
N SER A 634 -0.36 -37.61 18.84
CA SER A 634 -0.66 -37.58 20.27
C SER A 634 0.31 -36.63 20.95
N ILE A 635 -0.21 -35.52 21.50
CA ILE A 635 0.60 -34.48 22.13
C ILE A 635 1.02 -34.94 23.54
N HIS A 636 2.31 -34.83 23.84
CA HIS A 636 2.86 -35.15 25.16
C HIS A 636 3.23 -33.91 25.96
N GLN A 637 3.75 -32.87 25.27
CA GLN A 637 4.18 -31.63 25.92
C GLN A 637 3.82 -30.44 25.06
N LEU A 638 3.23 -29.43 25.70
CA LEU A 638 2.91 -28.14 25.09
C LEU A 638 4.11 -27.17 25.22
N PRO A 639 4.35 -26.30 24.22
CA PRO A 639 5.45 -25.34 24.24
C PRO A 639 5.12 -24.16 25.16
N LEU A 640 6.12 -23.49 25.73
CA LEU A 640 5.88 -22.26 26.49
C LEU A 640 5.48 -21.07 25.59
N VAL A 641 5.89 -21.10 24.32
CA VAL A 641 5.49 -20.15 23.27
C VAL A 641 4.83 -20.92 22.13
N LEU A 642 3.59 -20.56 21.83
CA LEU A 642 2.80 -21.18 20.78
C LEU A 642 2.76 -20.26 19.56
N MET A 643 3.49 -20.64 18.50
CA MET A 643 3.54 -19.94 17.22
C MET A 643 2.55 -20.55 16.23
N LEU A 644 1.69 -19.71 15.67
CA LEU A 644 0.61 -20.10 14.78
C LEU A 644 0.74 -19.34 13.46
N ASN A 645 0.70 -20.06 12.34
CA ASN A 645 0.54 -19.47 11.03
C ASN A 645 -0.96 -19.41 10.69
N ALA A 646 -1.44 -18.25 10.27
CA ALA A 646 -2.85 -18.04 9.95
C ALA A 646 -3.27 -18.83 8.70
N SER A 647 -2.36 -19.09 7.76
CA SER A 647 -2.57 -19.97 6.59
C SER A 647 -3.90 -19.72 5.86
N LEU A 648 -4.13 -18.46 5.47
CA LEU A 648 -5.34 -17.98 4.80
C LEU A 648 -5.37 -18.32 3.30
N VAL A 649 -5.17 -19.60 2.97
CA VAL A 649 -5.14 -20.11 1.59
C VAL A 649 -6.55 -20.12 0.97
N ASN A 650 -7.58 -20.36 1.79
CA ASN A 650 -8.96 -20.42 1.34
C ASN A 650 -9.64 -19.04 1.50
N PRO A 651 -10.36 -18.53 0.49
CA PRO A 651 -11.09 -17.26 0.62
C PRO A 651 -12.11 -17.25 1.76
N SER A 652 -12.74 -18.41 2.04
CA SER A 652 -13.65 -18.60 3.18
C SER A 652 -12.97 -18.44 4.54
N ALA A 653 -11.66 -18.68 4.63
CA ALA A 653 -10.91 -18.54 5.88
C ALA A 653 -10.87 -17.08 6.35
N ARG A 654 -10.77 -16.12 5.41
CA ARG A 654 -10.74 -14.68 5.71
C ARG A 654 -12.00 -14.20 6.42
N ALA A 655 -13.15 -14.81 6.14
CA ALA A 655 -14.43 -14.45 6.76
C ALA A 655 -14.50 -14.81 8.25
N PHE A 656 -13.74 -15.81 8.73
CA PHE A 656 -13.67 -16.10 10.17
C PHE A 656 -12.97 -14.97 10.93
N TRP A 657 -11.87 -14.45 10.39
CA TRP A 657 -11.09 -13.38 11.01
C TRP A 657 -11.79 -12.02 11.03
N GLU A 658 -12.69 -11.76 10.09
CA GLU A 658 -13.51 -10.54 10.05
C GLU A 658 -14.52 -10.46 11.22
N GLN A 659 -14.83 -11.58 11.87
CA GLN A 659 -15.74 -11.61 13.02
C GLN A 659 -15.15 -10.85 14.22
N SER A 660 -15.95 -9.96 14.82
CA SER A 660 -15.52 -9.20 15.99
C SER A 660 -15.22 -10.11 17.18
N GLY A 661 -14.01 -9.98 17.75
CA GLY A 661 -13.58 -10.78 18.89
C GLY A 661 -13.24 -12.24 18.58
N TRP A 662 -13.03 -12.59 17.31
CA TRP A 662 -12.70 -13.96 16.91
C TRP A 662 -11.35 -14.45 17.44
N LEU A 663 -10.33 -13.58 17.46
CA LEU A 663 -9.03 -13.90 18.08
C LEU A 663 -9.11 -13.61 19.60
N PRO A 664 -9.10 -14.64 20.47
CA PRO A 664 -9.18 -14.43 21.91
C PRO A 664 -7.87 -13.87 22.48
N SER A 665 -7.96 -13.02 23.51
CA SER A 665 -6.75 -12.52 24.19
C SER A 665 -6.08 -13.57 25.07
N GLU A 666 -6.85 -14.56 25.54
CA GLU A 666 -6.37 -15.67 26.37
C GLU A 666 -7.01 -16.99 25.92
N ILE A 667 -6.21 -18.04 25.92
CA ILE A 667 -6.64 -19.41 25.62
C ILE A 667 -6.10 -20.36 26.69
N GLY A 668 -6.83 -21.43 26.99
CA GLY A 668 -6.36 -22.51 27.86
C GLY A 668 -6.24 -23.81 27.10
N LEU A 669 -5.14 -24.53 27.33
CA LEU A 669 -4.90 -25.85 26.74
C LEU A 669 -4.73 -26.90 27.84
N ILE A 670 -5.35 -28.06 27.65
CA ILE A 670 -5.11 -29.27 28.45
C ILE A 670 -4.72 -30.40 27.49
N ALA A 671 -3.54 -30.97 27.68
CA ALA A 671 -3.12 -32.20 27.00
C ALA A 671 -3.32 -33.38 27.96
N GLN A 672 -4.30 -34.25 27.70
CA GLN A 672 -4.63 -35.40 28.54
C GLN A 672 -5.13 -36.58 27.70
N ASP A 673 -4.81 -37.81 28.09
CA ASP A 673 -5.35 -39.06 27.50
C ASP A 673 -5.24 -39.15 25.96
N ARG A 674 -4.14 -38.63 25.40
CA ARG A 674 -3.85 -38.58 23.95
C ARG A 674 -4.73 -37.61 23.14
N GLY A 675 -5.46 -36.71 23.80
CA GLY A 675 -6.22 -35.62 23.17
C GLY A 675 -5.83 -34.24 23.67
N LEU A 676 -6.14 -33.21 22.88
CA LEU A 676 -5.97 -31.80 23.23
C LEU A 676 -7.33 -31.15 23.45
N TYR A 677 -7.49 -30.42 24.55
CA TYR A 677 -8.67 -29.62 24.83
C TYR A 677 -8.29 -28.14 24.84
N CYS A 678 -9.05 -27.32 24.12
CA CYS A 678 -8.82 -25.89 23.97
C CYS A 678 -10.03 -25.10 24.50
N PHE A 679 -9.77 -24.13 25.37
CA PHE A 679 -10.79 -23.31 26.04
C PHE A 679 -10.53 -21.82 25.78
N GLU A 680 -11.59 -21.02 25.69
CA GLU A 680 -11.52 -19.56 25.51
C GLU A 680 -12.66 -18.86 26.27
N GLY A 681 -12.51 -17.56 26.53
CA GLY A 681 -13.57 -16.72 27.11
C GLY A 681 -14.12 -17.23 28.45
N SER A 682 -15.44 -17.31 28.57
CA SER A 682 -16.11 -17.73 29.82
C SER A 682 -15.81 -19.18 30.19
N ASP A 683 -15.53 -20.04 29.20
CA ASP A 683 -15.22 -21.45 29.41
C ASP A 683 -13.83 -21.60 30.06
N LEU A 684 -12.85 -20.86 29.54
CA LEU A 684 -11.53 -20.73 30.17
C LEU A 684 -11.64 -20.20 31.60
N ALA A 685 -12.44 -19.15 31.82
CA ALA A 685 -12.64 -18.58 33.15
C ALA A 685 -13.21 -19.59 34.16
N LEU A 686 -14.08 -20.50 33.71
CA LEU A 686 -14.62 -21.59 34.54
C LEU A 686 -13.52 -22.59 34.91
N HIS A 687 -12.72 -23.02 33.93
CA HIS A 687 -11.63 -23.98 34.15
C HIS A 687 -10.53 -23.45 35.08
N VAL A 688 -10.21 -22.15 34.96
CA VAL A 688 -9.28 -21.45 35.87
C VAL A 688 -9.85 -21.38 37.28
N ARG A 689 -11.13 -21.01 37.46
CA ARG A 689 -11.79 -20.99 38.78
C ARG A 689 -11.83 -22.37 39.45
N ASN A 690 -12.04 -23.42 38.64
CA ASN A 690 -12.09 -24.79 39.11
C ASN A 690 -10.71 -25.43 39.35
N ASN A 691 -9.61 -24.69 39.09
CA ASN A 691 -8.23 -25.17 39.18
C ASN A 691 -8.02 -26.53 38.47
N SER A 692 -8.47 -26.58 37.20
CA SER A 692 -8.40 -27.79 36.39
C SER A 692 -6.95 -28.29 36.27
N ARG A 693 -6.72 -29.57 36.53
CA ARG A 693 -5.36 -30.16 36.47
C ARG A 693 -4.79 -30.04 35.05
N ASN A 694 -3.49 -29.78 34.96
CA ASN A 694 -2.73 -29.66 33.71
C ASN A 694 -3.22 -28.56 32.75
N LEU A 695 -3.98 -27.57 33.24
CA LEU A 695 -4.36 -26.40 32.47
C LEU A 695 -3.17 -25.46 32.28
N VAL A 696 -2.77 -25.26 31.03
CA VAL A 696 -1.79 -24.24 30.65
C VAL A 696 -2.54 -23.06 30.03
N VAL A 697 -2.46 -21.91 30.67
CA VAL A 697 -3.09 -20.66 30.19
C VAL A 697 -2.08 -19.88 29.36
N TYR A 698 -2.45 -19.53 28.14
CA TYR A 698 -1.71 -18.68 27.24
C TYR A 698 -2.37 -17.32 27.10
N GLU A 699 -1.55 -16.28 26.96
CA GLU A 699 -1.94 -14.91 26.62
C GLU A 699 -1.40 -14.55 25.23
N LEU A 700 -2.16 -13.74 24.49
CA LEU A 700 -1.82 -13.27 23.15
C LEU A 700 -0.74 -12.19 23.23
N VAL A 701 0.45 -12.46 22.69
CA VAL A 701 1.55 -11.48 22.62
C VAL A 701 1.31 -10.48 21.51
N GLY A 702 0.95 -10.97 20.34
CA GLY A 702 0.83 -10.17 19.14
C GLY A 702 0.70 -11.00 17.88
N PHE A 703 0.70 -10.32 16.74
CA PHE A 703 0.64 -10.95 15.42
C PHE A 703 1.26 -10.06 14.35
N VAL A 704 1.72 -10.69 13.27
CA VAL A 704 2.08 -10.04 12.00
C VAL A 704 0.83 -10.02 11.12
N ALA A 705 0.55 -8.89 10.49
CA ALA A 705 -0.55 -8.74 9.54
C ALA A 705 -0.07 -8.20 8.19
N GLU A 706 -0.68 -8.69 7.12
CA GLU A 706 -0.55 -8.17 5.77
C GLU A 706 -1.55 -7.04 5.58
N ILE A 707 -1.03 -5.92 5.08
CA ILE A 707 -1.77 -4.72 4.74
C ILE A 707 -1.80 -4.58 3.23
N ASP A 708 -3.01 -4.53 2.68
CA ASP A 708 -3.27 -4.49 1.24
C ASP A 708 -4.32 -3.39 0.96
N ILE A 709 -3.86 -2.16 0.71
CA ILE A 709 -4.72 -0.97 0.59
C ILE A 709 -4.76 -0.55 -0.89
N ASP A 710 -5.88 -0.85 -1.56
CA ASP A 710 -6.18 -0.52 -2.97
C ASP A 710 -5.20 -1.10 -4.01
N ASP A 711 -5.64 -1.26 -5.27
CA ASP A 711 -4.81 -1.75 -6.41
C ASP A 711 -3.60 -0.84 -6.77
N ARG A 712 -3.34 0.23 -6.00
CA ARG A 712 -2.33 1.26 -6.31
C ARG A 712 -1.03 1.13 -5.51
N GLU A 713 -1.05 0.52 -4.32
CA GLU A 713 0.14 0.33 -3.48
C GLU A 713 0.47 -1.16 -3.34
N GLN A 714 1.76 -1.49 -3.24
CA GLN A 714 2.17 -2.88 -3.00
C GLN A 714 1.84 -3.29 -1.57
N PRO A 715 1.34 -4.53 -1.34
CA PRO A 715 1.08 -5.02 0.00
C PRO A 715 2.37 -5.05 0.82
N HIS A 716 2.24 -4.84 2.12
CA HIS A 716 3.37 -4.90 3.06
C HIS A 716 2.94 -5.52 4.40
N LEU A 717 3.91 -5.74 5.29
CA LEU A 717 3.68 -6.43 6.55
C LEU A 717 3.90 -5.48 7.73
N ILE A 718 3.02 -5.56 8.71
CA ILE A 718 3.12 -4.84 9.98
C ILE A 718 3.18 -5.81 11.16
N SER A 719 3.71 -5.35 12.29
CA SER A 719 3.60 -6.05 13.57
C SER A 719 2.60 -5.35 14.48
N MET A 720 1.78 -6.11 15.16
CA MET A 720 0.87 -5.62 16.20
C MET A 720 1.20 -6.39 17.48
N ALA A 721 1.69 -5.71 18.51
CA ALA A 721 2.15 -6.35 19.74
C ALA A 721 1.60 -5.66 20.99
N ASN A 722 1.24 -6.46 22.00
CA ASN A 722 0.92 -5.98 23.33
C ASN A 722 2.21 -5.90 24.15
N VAL A 723 2.78 -4.69 24.22
CA VAL A 723 4.09 -4.44 24.85
C VAL A 723 4.05 -4.56 26.38
N GLU A 724 2.86 -4.66 26.98
CA GLU A 724 2.71 -4.91 28.42
C GLU A 724 3.28 -6.28 28.81
N ILE A 725 3.18 -7.27 27.93
CA ILE A 725 3.61 -8.65 28.20
C ILE A 725 5.12 -8.75 28.40
N SER A 726 5.90 -7.89 27.74
CA SER A 726 7.35 -7.77 27.92
C SER A 726 7.76 -6.65 28.88
N SER A 727 6.80 -6.03 29.59
CA SER A 727 7.09 -4.96 30.54
C SER A 727 7.52 -5.51 31.91
N ARG A 728 8.59 -4.94 32.48
CA ARG A 728 9.16 -5.34 33.79
C ARG A 728 8.25 -4.98 34.97
N THR A 729 7.45 -3.95 34.80
CA THR A 729 6.49 -3.47 35.81
C THR A 729 5.10 -3.43 35.18
N PRO A 730 4.11 -4.16 35.73
CA PRO A 730 2.73 -3.90 35.34
C PRO A 730 2.44 -2.45 35.69
N ARG A 731 2.15 -1.61 34.69
CA ARG A 731 1.82 -0.20 34.91
C ARG A 731 0.47 -0.11 35.62
N VAL A 732 0.46 -0.28 36.93
CA VAL A 732 -0.65 0.12 37.79
C VAL A 732 -0.50 1.63 38.01
N HIS A 733 -0.81 2.44 37.00
CA HIS A 733 -1.16 3.84 37.29
C HIS A 733 -2.49 3.83 38.03
N ALA A 734 -2.48 4.24 39.30
CA ALA A 734 -3.55 4.12 40.28
C ALA A 734 -4.89 4.81 39.93
N GLN A 735 -5.07 5.32 38.70
CA GLN A 735 -6.27 6.04 38.26
C GLN A 735 -6.86 5.56 36.91
N HIS A 736 -6.21 4.66 36.17
CA HIS A 736 -6.78 4.08 34.95
C HIS A 736 -6.72 2.55 35.00
N LYS A 737 -7.84 1.88 34.67
CA LYS A 737 -7.91 0.42 34.54
C LYS A 737 -6.76 -0.09 33.65
N PRO A 738 -6.17 -1.27 33.93
CA PRO A 738 -5.16 -1.88 33.08
C PRO A 738 -5.82 -2.24 31.74
N PHE A 739 -5.67 -1.37 30.75
CA PHE A 739 -6.04 -1.67 29.38
C PHE A 739 -4.79 -2.20 28.67
N PRO A 740 -4.91 -3.29 27.90
CA PRO A 740 -3.75 -3.88 27.22
C PRO A 740 -3.08 -2.85 26.31
N ASN A 741 -1.75 -2.77 26.41
CA ASN A 741 -0.96 -1.71 25.80
C ASN A 741 -0.51 -2.10 24.38
N TRP A 742 -1.45 -2.09 23.44
CA TRP A 742 -1.16 -2.46 22.05
C TRP A 742 -0.40 -1.37 21.31
N HIS A 743 0.59 -1.79 20.53
CA HIS A 743 1.38 -0.92 19.65
C HIS A 743 1.42 -1.50 18.23
N LEU A 744 1.32 -0.61 17.25
CA LEU A 744 1.59 -0.84 15.84
C LEU A 744 3.07 -0.58 15.58
N PHE A 745 3.73 -1.55 14.96
CA PHE A 745 5.08 -1.42 14.39
C PHE A 745 4.95 -1.57 12.87
N ASN A 746 4.93 -0.44 12.18
CA ASN A 746 5.00 -0.35 10.73
C ASN A 746 6.40 0.14 10.38
N ASP A 747 7.34 -0.79 10.34
CA ASP A 747 8.78 -0.53 10.22
C ASP A 747 9.29 0.48 11.27
N PHE A 748 9.61 1.70 10.86
CA PHE A 748 10.13 2.76 11.71
C PHE A 748 9.02 3.65 12.31
N LEU A 749 7.77 3.48 11.87
CA LEU A 749 6.59 4.10 12.47
C LEU A 749 6.10 3.23 13.62
N VAL A 750 6.10 3.80 14.82
CA VAL A 750 5.61 3.14 16.03
C VAL A 750 4.54 4.00 16.67
N SER A 751 3.34 3.44 16.83
CA SER A 751 2.19 4.17 17.36
C SER A 751 1.35 3.30 18.32
N PRO A 752 0.88 3.83 19.46
CA PRO A 752 -0.04 3.11 20.35
C PRO A 752 -1.41 2.94 19.69
N VAL A 753 -2.05 1.79 19.92
CA VAL A 753 -3.33 1.40 19.29
C VAL A 753 -4.31 0.91 20.35
N GLU A 754 -5.60 1.21 20.19
CA GLU A 754 -6.63 0.68 21.09
C GLU A 754 -6.80 -0.84 20.89
N PRO A 755 -6.97 -1.65 21.95
CA PRO A 755 -7.10 -3.11 21.82
C PRO A 755 -8.18 -3.57 20.82
N ARG A 756 -9.30 -2.83 20.75
CA ARG A 756 -10.39 -3.12 19.80
C ARG A 756 -9.96 -2.92 18.36
N GLU A 757 -9.18 -1.88 18.08
CA GLU A 757 -8.64 -1.60 16.75
C GLU A 757 -7.55 -2.61 16.38
N ALA A 758 -6.66 -2.94 17.33
CA ALA A 758 -5.61 -3.94 17.13
C ALA A 758 -6.23 -5.27 16.67
N LEU A 759 -7.21 -5.79 17.41
CA LEU A 759 -7.86 -7.08 17.16
C LEU A 759 -8.97 -7.06 16.10
N HIS A 760 -9.25 -5.90 15.48
CA HIS A 760 -10.21 -5.81 14.39
C HIS A 760 -9.51 -6.07 13.04
N PHE A 761 -9.97 -7.08 12.32
CA PHE A 761 -9.49 -7.44 11.00
C PHE A 761 -10.55 -7.12 9.94
N LYS A 762 -10.11 -6.71 8.75
CA LYS A 762 -10.98 -6.41 7.61
C LYS A 762 -10.47 -7.16 6.39
N LYS A 763 -11.33 -8.01 5.81
CA LYS A 763 -10.97 -8.88 4.68
C LYS A 763 -10.42 -8.14 3.46
N THR A 764 -10.71 -6.85 3.34
CA THR A 764 -10.33 -6.02 2.22
C THR A 764 -8.90 -5.50 2.31
N TRP A 765 -8.34 -5.33 3.52
CA TRP A 765 -7.02 -4.68 3.65
C TRP A 765 -6.17 -5.08 4.86
N LYS A 766 -6.71 -5.73 5.90
CA LYS A 766 -5.95 -6.09 7.11
C LYS A 766 -6.19 -7.53 7.50
N MET A 767 -5.26 -8.41 7.15
CA MET A 767 -5.36 -9.85 7.41
C MET A 767 -4.15 -10.39 8.19
N PRO A 768 -4.34 -11.26 9.19
CA PRO A 768 -3.22 -11.81 9.96
C PRO A 768 -2.45 -12.87 9.15
N SER A 769 -1.15 -12.97 9.45
CA SER A 769 -0.23 -13.92 8.82
C SER A 769 0.41 -14.86 9.85
N VAL A 770 0.99 -14.30 10.91
CA VAL A 770 1.63 -15.05 12.02
C VAL A 770 1.06 -14.56 13.35
N VAL A 771 0.67 -15.46 14.25
CA VAL A 771 0.12 -15.14 15.57
C VAL A 771 0.94 -15.83 16.65
N CYS A 772 1.24 -15.09 17.72
CA CYS A 772 2.05 -15.58 18.83
C CYS A 772 1.29 -15.53 20.16
N TYR A 773 1.23 -16.68 20.82
CA TYR A 773 0.79 -16.82 22.21
C TYR A 773 1.96 -17.24 23.09
N GLN A 774 1.96 -16.82 24.35
CA GLN A 774 2.90 -17.31 25.36
C GLN A 774 2.17 -17.77 26.62
N VAL A 775 2.78 -18.62 27.42
CA VAL A 775 2.24 -18.98 28.73
C VAL A 775 2.11 -17.75 29.63
N LYS A 776 0.95 -17.55 30.26
CA LYS A 776 0.64 -16.39 31.10
C LYS A 776 1.57 -16.28 32.32
N SER A 777 2.17 -17.40 32.75
CA SER A 777 3.18 -17.41 33.81
C SER A 777 4.52 -16.78 33.41
N ALA A 778 4.73 -16.47 32.12
CA ALA A 778 5.93 -15.79 31.62
C ALA A 778 5.75 -14.27 31.43
N HIS A 779 4.56 -13.74 31.71
CA HIS A 779 4.27 -12.31 31.68
C HIS A 779 5.30 -11.53 32.50
N GLY A 780 5.92 -10.51 31.89
CA GLY A 780 6.88 -9.62 32.55
C GLY A 780 8.19 -10.30 33.02
N LYS A 781 8.42 -11.58 32.70
CA LYS A 781 9.65 -12.29 33.06
C LYS A 781 10.78 -11.98 32.09
N ILE A 782 11.30 -10.76 32.15
CA ILE A 782 12.53 -10.37 31.46
C ILE A 782 13.72 -10.82 32.29
N ASP A 783 14.57 -11.66 31.70
CA ASP A 783 15.76 -12.20 32.35
C ASP A 783 16.99 -11.39 31.95
N ASP A 784 17.71 -10.92 32.97
CA ASP A 784 18.95 -10.15 32.85
C ASP A 784 20.17 -10.90 33.40
N SER A 785 20.01 -12.15 33.86
CA SER A 785 21.13 -12.93 34.43
C SER A 785 22.27 -13.16 33.43
N TRP A 786 21.99 -13.02 32.13
CA TRP A 786 22.98 -13.10 31.05
C TRP A 786 24.11 -12.09 31.23
N LYS A 787 23.86 -10.95 31.89
CA LYS A 787 24.87 -9.94 32.19
C LYS A 787 25.89 -10.45 33.21
N ASP A 788 25.42 -11.23 34.18
CA ASP A 788 26.26 -11.84 35.22
C ASP A 788 27.04 -13.04 34.67
N THR A 789 26.47 -13.76 33.69
CA THR A 789 27.08 -14.93 33.06
C THR A 789 27.75 -14.61 31.71
N LEU A 790 28.03 -13.34 31.45
CA LEU A 790 28.59 -12.88 30.17
C LEU A 790 29.99 -13.46 29.96
N ASN A 791 30.18 -14.23 28.89
CA ASN A 791 31.47 -14.84 28.59
C ASN A 791 32.41 -13.84 27.89
N THR A 792 33.44 -13.39 28.60
CA THR A 792 34.42 -12.41 28.12
C THR A 792 35.67 -13.02 27.50
N ALA A 793 35.76 -14.36 27.37
CA ALA A 793 36.97 -15.06 26.94
C ALA A 793 37.49 -14.58 25.56
N LEU A 794 36.58 -14.17 24.67
CA LEU A 794 36.90 -13.66 23.34
C LEU A 794 37.73 -12.35 23.36
N LEU A 795 37.72 -11.59 24.45
CA LEU A 795 38.52 -10.36 24.59
C LEU A 795 39.99 -10.63 24.96
N TYR A 796 40.28 -11.81 25.51
CA TYR A 796 41.63 -12.18 25.99
C TYR A 796 42.33 -13.20 25.08
N GLN A 797 41.60 -13.76 24.13
CA GLN A 797 42.10 -14.79 23.22
C GLN A 797 42.24 -14.23 21.81
N GLN A 798 43.29 -14.66 21.13
CA GLN A 798 43.45 -14.37 19.73
C GLN A 798 42.51 -15.25 18.90
N TYR A 799 41.75 -14.61 18.01
CA TYR A 799 40.89 -15.30 17.05
C TYR A 799 41.26 -14.80 15.66
N SER A 800 41.68 -15.71 14.79
CA SER A 800 42.12 -15.46 13.42
C SER A 800 41.72 -16.64 12.54
N ILE A 801 41.13 -16.38 11.37
CA ILE A 801 40.74 -17.45 10.44
C ILE A 801 41.85 -17.81 9.44
N ASN A 802 42.76 -16.87 9.14
CA ASN A 802 43.89 -17.06 8.23
C ASN A 802 45.17 -17.46 8.98
N GLY A 803 45.13 -17.54 10.31
CA GLY A 803 46.24 -18.01 11.14
C GLY A 803 47.39 -17.00 11.29
N TYR A 804 47.26 -15.79 10.71
CA TYR A 804 48.20 -14.71 10.92
C TYR A 804 47.95 -14.03 12.26
N PRO A 805 49.01 -13.71 13.02
CA PRO A 805 48.86 -12.96 14.25
C PRO A 805 48.47 -11.51 13.97
N ALA A 806 47.88 -10.83 14.96
CA ALA A 806 47.72 -9.39 14.93
C ALA A 806 49.09 -8.72 14.84
N THR A 807 49.15 -7.55 14.22
CA THR A 807 50.34 -6.72 14.06
C THR A 807 51.11 -6.61 15.38
N ASP A 808 52.45 -6.56 15.36
CA ASP A 808 53.30 -6.47 16.57
C ASP A 808 52.94 -5.31 17.52
N SER A 809 52.22 -4.31 17.02
CA SER A 809 51.69 -3.17 17.78
C SER A 809 50.53 -3.51 18.71
N VAL A 810 49.85 -4.65 18.50
CA VAL A 810 48.63 -5.06 19.23
C VAL A 810 49.02 -5.92 20.42
N GLN A 811 48.56 -5.53 21.60
CA GLN A 811 48.77 -6.27 22.84
C GLN A 811 47.41 -6.65 23.43
N LEU A 812 47.12 -7.96 23.45
CA LEU A 812 45.90 -8.52 24.06
C LEU A 812 45.76 -8.10 25.52
N LEU A 813 44.53 -8.09 26.02
CA LEU A 813 44.26 -7.81 27.43
C LEU A 813 44.81 -8.94 28.31
N ASP A 814 45.39 -8.57 29.45
CA ASP A 814 45.79 -9.53 30.49
C ASP A 814 44.56 -9.95 31.32
N PRO A 815 44.17 -11.24 31.36
CA PRO A 815 43.02 -11.72 32.12
C PRO A 815 43.05 -11.37 33.61
N ASP A 816 44.24 -11.27 34.21
CA ASP A 816 44.38 -11.07 35.66
C ASP A 816 44.43 -9.60 36.07
N SER A 817 44.87 -8.71 35.17
CA SER A 817 45.14 -7.30 35.49
C SER A 817 44.29 -6.28 34.72
N GLU A 818 43.74 -6.64 33.56
CA GLU A 818 43.02 -5.72 32.65
C GLU A 818 41.58 -6.20 32.37
N LEU A 819 40.74 -6.18 33.41
CA LEU A 819 39.32 -6.52 33.30
C LEU A 819 38.51 -5.28 32.85
N PRO A 820 37.86 -5.27 31.67
CA PRO A 820 37.00 -4.18 31.27
C PRO A 820 35.82 -4.08 32.25
N SER A 821 35.59 -2.89 32.79
CA SER A 821 34.58 -2.64 33.83
C SER A 821 33.80 -1.35 33.53
N PRO A 822 32.62 -1.16 34.16
CA PRO A 822 31.78 0.00 33.88
C PRO A 822 32.53 1.32 34.11
N GLY A 823 32.50 2.19 33.11
CA GLY A 823 33.13 3.52 33.16
C GLY A 823 34.57 3.59 32.63
N ILE A 824 35.22 2.45 32.33
CA ILE A 824 36.54 2.45 31.69
C ILE A 824 36.45 3.05 30.28
N HIS A 825 37.35 3.96 29.96
CA HIS A 825 37.44 4.54 28.62
C HIS A 825 38.17 3.60 27.66
N ILE A 826 37.64 3.46 26.45
CA ILE A 826 38.28 2.78 25.32
C ILE A 826 38.18 3.68 24.09
N ALA A 827 39.25 3.77 23.30
CA ALA A 827 39.20 4.53 22.06
C ALA A 827 38.87 3.61 20.90
N LEU A 828 37.95 4.02 20.04
CA LEU A 828 37.45 3.24 18.91
C LEU A 828 37.53 4.08 17.64
N ASP A 829 37.98 3.44 16.56
CA ASP A 829 37.83 3.93 15.20
C ASP A 829 37.61 2.73 14.24
N THR A 830 36.85 2.94 13.17
CA THR A 830 36.46 1.87 12.26
C THR A 830 36.52 2.27 10.80
N GLU A 831 36.95 1.34 9.95
CA GLU A 831 37.08 1.57 8.51
C GLU A 831 36.06 0.78 7.70
N PHE A 832 35.66 1.38 6.58
CA PHE A 832 34.58 0.86 5.74
C PHE A 832 34.95 0.84 4.26
N VAL A 833 34.46 -0.19 3.57
CA VAL A 833 34.47 -0.29 2.11
C VAL A 833 33.06 -0.10 1.55
N GLU A 834 32.95 0.29 0.29
CA GLU A 834 31.67 0.45 -0.41
C GLU A 834 31.32 -0.82 -1.18
N LEU A 835 30.18 -1.42 -0.81
CA LEU A 835 29.66 -2.64 -1.42
C LEU A 835 28.72 -2.33 -2.59
N GLU A 836 27.97 -1.23 -2.51
CA GLU A 836 27.05 -0.77 -3.56
C GLU A 836 27.03 0.76 -3.60
N LYS A 837 27.01 1.33 -4.81
CA LYS A 837 26.92 2.79 -5.01
C LYS A 837 25.52 3.30 -4.74
N ALA A 838 25.42 4.56 -4.35
CA ALA A 838 24.12 5.22 -4.19
C ALA A 838 23.37 5.29 -5.54
N GLU A 839 22.09 4.95 -5.52
CA GLU A 839 21.19 5.12 -6.66
C GLU A 839 20.59 6.52 -6.60
N ILE A 840 20.83 7.31 -7.64
CA ILE A 840 20.41 8.71 -7.74
C ILE A 840 19.47 8.83 -8.93
N ASP A 841 18.24 9.23 -8.66
CA ASP A 841 17.27 9.59 -9.69
C ASP A 841 17.44 11.07 -10.03
N VAL A 842 17.51 11.38 -11.32
CA VAL A 842 17.67 12.73 -11.84
C VAL A 842 16.34 13.15 -12.43
N LYS A 843 15.61 14.00 -11.71
CA LYS A 843 14.31 14.50 -12.16
C LYS A 843 14.46 15.41 -13.38
N ALA A 844 13.35 15.60 -14.11
CA ALA A 844 13.30 16.44 -15.31
C ALA A 844 13.69 17.91 -15.06
N ASP A 845 13.67 18.37 -13.81
CA ASP A 845 14.12 19.71 -13.37
C ASP A 845 15.65 19.78 -13.09
N GLY A 846 16.38 18.68 -13.28
CA GLY A 846 17.81 18.56 -13.00
C GLY A 846 18.15 18.31 -11.53
N ARG A 847 17.16 18.19 -10.65
CA ARG A 847 17.36 17.87 -9.24
C ARG A 847 17.69 16.39 -9.07
N GLN A 848 18.79 16.13 -8.39
CA GLN A 848 19.19 14.79 -7.99
C GLN A 848 18.53 14.40 -6.67
N GLU A 849 17.81 13.28 -6.65
CA GLU A 849 17.27 12.66 -5.45
C GLU A 849 17.87 11.27 -5.27
N THR A 850 18.51 11.03 -4.14
CA THR A 850 19.01 9.69 -3.81
C THR A 850 17.83 8.80 -3.45
N VAL A 851 17.57 7.78 -4.29
CA VAL A 851 16.54 6.77 -4.08
C VAL A 851 17.01 5.73 -3.08
N ARG A 852 18.26 5.27 -3.24
CA ARG A 852 18.91 4.31 -2.34
C ARG A 852 20.30 4.80 -1.94
N PRO A 853 20.63 4.84 -0.65
CA PRO A 853 21.95 5.25 -0.19
C PRO A 853 23.00 4.19 -0.55
N ALA A 854 24.27 4.60 -0.59
CA ALA A 854 25.38 3.66 -0.76
C ALA A 854 25.43 2.65 0.40
N LYS A 855 25.71 1.39 0.07
CA LYS A 855 25.86 0.31 1.05
C LYS A 855 27.33 0.18 1.43
N SER A 856 27.63 0.31 2.72
CA SER A 856 28.98 0.15 3.25
C SER A 856 29.14 -1.17 4.01
N GLY A 857 30.33 -1.75 3.95
CA GLY A 857 30.75 -2.91 4.74
C GLY A 857 31.84 -2.52 5.73
N LEU A 858 31.73 -2.99 6.97
CA LEU A 858 32.78 -2.85 7.98
C LEU A 858 33.99 -3.69 7.58
N ALA A 859 35.15 -3.06 7.45
CA ALA A 859 36.37 -3.67 6.90
C ALA A 859 37.50 -3.78 7.94
N ARG A 860 37.62 -2.83 8.87
CA ARG A 860 38.61 -2.87 9.96
C ARG A 860 38.04 -2.24 11.23
N VAL A 861 38.40 -2.79 12.39
CA VAL A 861 38.02 -2.26 13.71
C VAL A 861 39.25 -2.18 14.60
N SER A 862 39.55 -0.98 15.09
CA SER A 862 40.67 -0.71 15.99
C SER A 862 40.17 -0.23 17.35
N VAL A 863 40.56 -0.91 18.43
CA VAL A 863 40.22 -0.52 19.82
C VAL A 863 41.47 -0.42 20.67
N LEU A 864 41.65 0.75 21.28
CA LEU A 864 42.79 1.11 22.11
C LEU A 864 42.38 1.29 23.57
N ARG A 865 43.31 0.99 24.48
CA ARG A 865 43.15 1.26 25.91
C ARG A 865 43.04 2.77 26.14
N GLY A 866 41.99 3.22 26.81
CA GLY A 866 41.79 4.64 27.10
C GLY A 866 42.47 5.11 28.38
N GLU A 867 42.92 4.21 29.25
CA GLU A 867 43.51 4.55 30.55
C GLU A 867 44.49 3.47 31.03
N GLY A 868 45.23 3.77 32.10
CA GLY A 868 46.23 2.87 32.69
C GLY A 868 47.64 3.07 32.14
N LYS A 869 48.55 2.14 32.47
CA LYS A 869 49.98 2.25 32.09
C LYS A 869 50.22 2.11 30.59
N MET A 870 49.30 1.44 29.89
CA MET A 870 49.36 1.19 28.44
C MET A 870 48.30 1.98 27.68
N GLU A 871 47.92 3.17 28.18
CA GLU A 871 47.01 4.09 27.49
C GLU A 871 47.50 4.37 26.06
N GLY A 872 46.59 4.23 25.08
CA GLY A 872 46.89 4.42 23.66
C GLY A 872 47.47 3.21 22.94
N THR A 873 47.65 2.07 23.61
CA THR A 873 48.06 0.79 22.99
C THR A 873 46.83 -0.01 22.52
N PRO A 874 46.79 -0.49 21.27
CA PRO A 874 45.67 -1.28 20.74
C PRO A 874 45.64 -2.69 21.35
N PHE A 875 44.43 -3.18 21.63
CA PHE A 875 44.19 -4.58 22.03
C PHE A 875 43.25 -5.30 21.06
N ILE A 876 42.57 -4.57 20.17
CA ILE A 876 41.84 -5.10 19.02
C ILE A 876 42.30 -4.30 17.80
N ASP A 877 42.69 -5.01 16.74
CA ASP A 877 42.94 -4.49 15.40
C ASP A 877 42.57 -5.61 14.44
N ASP A 878 41.26 -5.72 14.19
CA ASP A 878 40.66 -6.84 13.46
C ASP A 878 40.28 -6.37 12.05
N TYR A 879 40.72 -7.12 11.04
CA TYR A 879 40.26 -6.97 9.67
C TYR A 879 39.08 -7.92 9.43
N ILE A 880 38.05 -7.48 8.73
CA ILE A 880 36.79 -8.22 8.59
C ILE A 880 36.71 -8.85 7.20
N THR A 881 36.48 -10.16 7.14
CA THR A 881 36.16 -10.84 5.88
C THR A 881 34.87 -10.33 5.28
N ILE A 882 34.89 -10.01 3.99
CA ILE A 882 33.71 -9.67 3.22
C ILE A 882 33.60 -10.62 2.03
N HIS A 883 32.48 -11.34 1.94
CA HIS A 883 32.19 -12.24 0.82
C HIS A 883 31.39 -11.58 -0.31
N GLU A 884 30.80 -10.42 -0.02
CA GLU A 884 30.08 -9.60 -1.00
C GLU A 884 31.10 -8.90 -1.93
N PRO A 885 30.76 -8.65 -3.20
CA PRO A 885 31.65 -7.91 -4.10
C PRO A 885 31.85 -6.48 -3.60
N ILE A 886 33.12 -6.05 -3.48
CA ILE A 886 33.49 -4.69 -3.08
C ILE A 886 33.59 -3.83 -4.35
N VAL A 887 32.84 -2.73 -4.39
CA VAL A 887 32.83 -1.80 -5.52
C VAL A 887 33.94 -0.76 -5.40
N ASP A 888 34.20 -0.29 -4.18
CA ASP A 888 35.28 0.66 -3.89
C ASP A 888 35.85 0.41 -2.49
N TYR A 889 37.16 0.21 -2.41
CA TYR A 889 37.88 0.00 -1.15
C TYR A 889 38.08 1.30 -0.36
N LYS A 890 37.91 2.46 -1.00
CA LYS A 890 38.14 3.78 -0.41
C LYS A 890 39.52 3.93 0.21
N THR A 891 40.54 3.32 -0.39
CA THR A 891 41.90 3.21 0.17
C THR A 891 42.48 4.54 0.67
N GLN A 892 42.23 5.65 -0.02
CA GLN A 892 42.66 6.99 0.42
C GLN A 892 42.08 7.40 1.79
N TYR A 893 40.88 6.94 2.10
CA TYR A 893 40.14 7.27 3.32
C TYR A 893 40.13 6.15 4.35
N SER A 894 40.41 4.90 3.94
CA SER A 894 40.28 3.71 4.78
C SER A 894 41.60 2.96 5.04
N GLY A 895 42.62 3.21 4.23
CA GLY A 895 43.87 2.43 4.24
C GLY A 895 43.72 0.97 3.81
N ILE A 896 42.53 0.53 3.36
CA ILE A 896 42.28 -0.85 2.96
C ILE A 896 42.63 -1.04 1.48
N HIS A 897 43.44 -2.06 1.20
CA HIS A 897 43.86 -2.46 -0.14
C HIS A 897 43.14 -3.73 -0.60
N ALA A 898 43.14 -3.95 -1.91
CA ALA A 898 42.65 -5.18 -2.49
C ALA A 898 43.53 -6.36 -2.02
N GLY A 899 42.91 -7.36 -1.39
CA GLY A 899 43.61 -8.52 -0.80
C GLY A 899 43.65 -8.52 0.72
N ASP A 900 43.55 -7.35 1.38
CA ASP A 900 43.58 -7.24 2.85
C ASP A 900 42.41 -7.96 3.54
N LEU A 901 41.30 -8.12 2.83
CA LEU A 901 40.07 -8.74 3.33
C LEU A 901 39.88 -10.19 2.84
N ASP A 902 40.83 -10.73 2.06
CA ASP A 902 40.79 -12.09 1.53
C ASP A 902 41.51 -13.07 2.50
N PRO A 903 40.84 -14.12 2.99
CA PRO A 903 41.46 -15.12 3.87
C PRO A 903 42.69 -15.82 3.29
N GLN A 904 42.84 -15.90 1.96
CA GLN A 904 43.95 -16.59 1.31
C GLN A 904 45.17 -15.70 1.10
N VAL A 905 44.98 -14.39 0.98
CA VAL A 905 46.03 -13.43 0.59
C VAL A 905 46.42 -12.50 1.73
N SER A 906 45.49 -12.17 2.62
CA SER A 906 45.68 -11.18 3.67
C SER A 906 46.78 -11.57 4.66
N HIS A 907 47.62 -10.60 4.98
CA HIS A 907 48.64 -10.67 6.03
C HIS A 907 48.17 -10.10 7.38
N HIS A 908 46.92 -9.62 7.45
CA HIS A 908 46.33 -9.04 8.65
C HIS A 908 45.57 -10.08 9.49
N ASN A 909 45.24 -9.73 10.74
CA ASN A 909 44.39 -10.56 11.59
C ASN A 909 42.94 -10.54 11.10
N LEU A 910 42.56 -11.55 10.33
CA LEU A 910 41.27 -11.60 9.67
C LEU A 910 40.24 -12.36 10.51
N VAL A 911 39.07 -11.75 10.71
CA VAL A 911 37.97 -12.30 11.50
C VAL A 911 36.62 -12.18 10.77
N PRO A 912 35.65 -13.06 11.06
CA PRO A 912 34.28 -12.87 10.60
C PRO A 912 33.62 -11.65 11.24
N LEU A 913 32.70 -11.00 10.50
CA LEU A 913 31.94 -9.83 10.96
C LEU A 913 31.33 -10.04 12.36
N LYS A 914 30.71 -11.20 12.59
CA LYS A 914 30.10 -11.55 13.89
C LYS A 914 31.11 -11.50 15.04
N VAL A 915 32.35 -11.93 14.82
CA VAL A 915 33.38 -11.97 15.87
C VAL A 915 33.80 -10.57 16.27
N ALA A 916 34.08 -9.71 15.28
CA ALA A 916 34.38 -8.30 15.52
C ALA A 916 33.21 -7.59 16.24
N TYR A 917 31.98 -7.81 15.75
CA TYR A 917 30.76 -7.28 16.37
C TYR A 917 30.62 -7.74 17.82
N LYS A 918 30.85 -9.03 18.10
CA LYS A 918 30.73 -9.61 19.43
C LYS A 918 31.74 -9.00 20.40
N LYS A 919 32.98 -8.73 19.99
CA LYS A 919 33.96 -8.02 20.81
C LYS A 919 33.45 -6.62 21.22
N LEU A 920 32.92 -5.85 20.26
CA LEU A 920 32.32 -4.53 20.54
C LEU A 920 31.08 -4.65 21.44
N TRP A 921 30.22 -5.64 21.21
CA TRP A 921 29.03 -5.91 22.00
C TRP A 921 29.34 -6.32 23.45
N LEU A 922 30.43 -7.06 23.67
CA LEU A 922 30.94 -7.37 25.01
C LEU A 922 31.40 -6.09 25.73
N LEU A 923 32.21 -5.25 25.07
CA LEU A 923 32.69 -3.98 25.65
C LEU A 923 31.52 -3.04 25.99
N LEU A 924 30.50 -2.98 25.12
CA LEU A 924 29.26 -2.24 25.37
C LEU A 924 28.55 -2.74 26.64
N ASN A 925 28.39 -4.06 26.78
CA ASN A 925 27.63 -4.64 27.89
C ASN A 925 28.41 -4.76 29.20
N LEU A 926 29.75 -4.70 29.15
CA LEU A 926 30.61 -4.51 30.33
C LEU A 926 30.58 -3.06 30.85
N GLY A 927 29.96 -2.13 30.12
CA GLY A 927 29.79 -0.74 30.55
C GLY A 927 30.95 0.17 30.19
N CYS A 928 31.82 -0.22 29.25
CA CYS A 928 32.90 0.64 28.77
C CYS A 928 32.37 1.90 28.07
N ILE A 929 33.14 2.98 28.12
CA ILE A 929 32.84 4.25 27.45
C ILE A 929 33.69 4.35 26.18
N PHE A 930 33.02 4.46 25.03
CA PHE A 930 33.65 4.58 23.73
C PHE A 930 34.02 6.03 23.45
N VAL A 931 35.30 6.28 23.20
CA VAL A 931 35.88 7.58 22.84
C VAL A 931 36.29 7.54 21.36
N GLY A 932 35.91 8.54 20.57
CA GLY A 932 36.24 8.56 19.15
C GLY A 932 35.89 9.89 18.48
N HIS A 933 35.88 9.92 17.15
CA HIS A 933 35.57 11.11 16.37
C HIS A 933 34.53 10.83 15.28
N GLY A 934 33.29 11.31 15.47
CA GLY A 934 32.19 11.03 14.54
C GLY A 934 31.56 9.65 14.72
N LEU A 935 31.66 9.08 15.93
CA LEU A 935 31.24 7.72 16.30
C LEU A 935 29.77 7.39 15.94
N ALA A 936 28.90 8.39 15.82
CA ALA A 936 27.53 8.17 15.34
C ALA A 936 27.50 7.49 13.96
N SER A 937 28.44 7.85 13.07
CA SER A 937 28.55 7.24 11.74
C SER A 937 29.11 5.82 11.83
N ASP A 938 30.13 5.61 12.65
CA ASP A 938 30.76 4.32 12.91
C ASP A 938 29.77 3.31 13.47
N PHE A 939 29.08 3.66 14.56
CA PHE A 939 28.07 2.81 15.19
C PHE A 939 26.92 2.46 14.25
N ARG A 940 26.47 3.42 13.43
CA ARG A 940 25.43 3.18 12.44
C ARG A 940 25.87 2.15 11.39
N LYS A 941 27.06 2.31 10.82
CA LYS A 941 27.59 1.38 9.80
C LYS A 941 28.00 0.02 10.38
N ALA A 942 28.51 -0.01 11.61
CA ALA A 942 28.77 -1.24 12.36
C ALA A 942 27.48 -1.95 12.83
N ASN A 943 26.34 -1.27 12.74
CA ASN A 943 25.02 -1.75 13.13
C ASN A 943 24.91 -2.07 14.64
N ILE A 944 25.43 -1.19 15.48
CA ILE A 944 25.36 -1.27 16.94
C ILE A 944 24.78 0.04 17.50
N HIS A 945 23.96 -0.06 18.55
CA HIS A 945 23.43 1.10 19.25
C HIS A 945 24.13 1.27 20.60
N VAL A 946 24.88 2.35 20.76
CA VAL A 946 25.58 2.69 22.01
C VAL A 946 24.84 3.84 22.70
N PRO A 947 24.38 3.67 23.94
CA PRO A 947 23.73 4.73 24.70
C PRO A 947 24.61 5.97 24.80
N LYS A 948 24.01 7.17 24.78
CA LYS A 948 24.75 8.45 24.88
C LYS A 948 25.64 8.54 26.12
N ALA A 949 25.26 7.90 27.22
CA ALA A 949 26.06 7.84 28.45
C ALA A 949 27.39 7.07 28.30
N GLN A 950 27.49 6.19 27.31
CA GLN A 950 28.70 5.41 26.99
C GLN A 950 29.43 5.94 25.75
N THR A 951 29.06 7.11 25.23
CA THR A 951 29.64 7.67 24.00
C THR A 951 30.27 9.03 24.29
N VAL A 952 31.55 9.13 24.01
CA VAL A 952 32.35 10.36 24.05
C VAL A 952 32.83 10.66 22.65
N ASP A 953 32.06 11.47 21.94
CA ASP A 953 32.39 11.87 20.57
C ASP A 953 33.07 13.23 20.55
N THR A 954 34.36 13.23 20.20
CA THR A 954 35.17 14.45 20.11
C THR A 954 34.65 15.44 19.06
N GLN A 955 33.94 14.98 18.03
CA GLN A 955 33.32 15.86 17.06
C GLN A 955 32.19 16.70 17.69
N HIS A 956 31.48 16.14 18.67
CA HIS A 956 30.47 16.84 19.46
C HIS A 956 31.07 17.69 20.58
N LEU A 957 32.13 17.21 21.24
CA LEU A 957 32.82 17.98 22.29
C LEU A 957 33.42 19.30 21.76
N TYR A 958 33.99 19.27 20.55
CA TYR A 958 34.61 20.43 19.92
C TYR A 958 33.63 21.28 19.09
N LEU A 959 32.32 21.05 19.19
CA LEU A 959 31.29 21.87 18.54
C LEU A 959 30.97 23.10 19.40
N ALA A 960 31.30 24.30 18.90
CA ALA A 960 31.04 25.54 19.64
C ALA A 960 29.52 25.85 19.75
N PRO A 961 29.02 26.32 20.92
CA PRO A 961 27.62 26.69 21.09
C PRO A 961 27.13 27.71 20.04
N GLY A 962 26.00 27.43 19.39
CA GLY A 962 25.45 28.29 18.34
C GLY A 962 26.15 28.20 16.98
N LYS A 963 27.13 27.30 16.79
CA LYS A 963 27.76 26.99 15.50
C LYS A 963 27.34 25.59 15.03
N ASN A 964 27.05 25.44 13.73
CA ASN A 964 26.62 24.17 13.15
C ASN A 964 27.73 23.42 12.38
N ARG A 965 28.98 23.91 12.39
CA ARG A 965 30.08 23.29 11.64
C ARG A 965 30.80 22.26 12.49
N ARG A 966 30.63 20.98 12.13
CA ARG A 966 31.44 19.86 12.62
C ARG A 966 32.87 19.98 12.05
N LEU A 967 33.87 19.72 12.89
CA LEU A 967 35.30 19.84 12.55
C LEU A 967 35.88 18.47 12.22
N SER A 968 36.82 18.39 11.27
CA SER A 968 37.51 17.14 10.94
C SER A 968 38.62 16.83 11.94
N LEU A 969 38.90 15.54 12.14
CA LEU A 969 39.97 15.08 13.02
C LEU A 969 41.33 15.65 12.63
N ARG A 970 41.68 15.59 11.33
CA ARG A 970 42.92 16.17 10.77
C ARG A 970 43.07 17.66 11.09
N TYR A 971 41.98 18.43 11.03
CA TYR A 971 42.03 19.85 11.41
C TYR A 971 42.21 20.03 12.92
N LEU A 972 41.52 19.24 13.75
CA LEU A 972 41.62 19.31 15.20
C LEU A 972 43.02 18.93 15.70
N ALA A 973 43.63 17.88 15.15
CA ALA A 973 45.00 17.47 15.46
C ALA A 973 45.98 18.65 15.28
N TRP A 974 45.90 19.35 14.14
CA TRP A 974 46.74 20.52 13.88
C TRP A 974 46.34 21.75 14.71
N ALA A 975 45.05 22.00 14.87
CA ALA A 975 44.56 23.18 15.56
C ALA A 975 44.92 23.13 17.05
N VAL A 976 44.85 21.96 17.68
CA VAL A 976 45.07 21.75 19.12
C VAL A 976 46.53 21.41 19.43
N PHE A 977 47.14 20.47 18.69
CA PHE A 977 48.47 19.93 19.00
C PHE A 977 49.57 20.36 18.02
N LYS A 978 49.22 20.97 16.87
CA LYS A 978 50.18 21.28 15.79
C LYS A 978 50.81 20.04 15.18
N GLU A 979 50.07 18.93 15.16
CA GLU A 979 50.47 17.68 14.54
C GLU A 979 49.71 17.49 13.22
N TRP A 980 50.34 16.80 12.26
CA TRP A 980 49.74 16.40 11.00
C TRP A 980 49.53 14.90 11.05
N ILE A 981 48.30 14.47 10.84
CA ILE A 981 47.88 13.07 10.70
C ILE A 981 47.29 12.90 9.30
N GLN A 982 47.23 11.66 8.78
CA GLN A 982 46.58 11.35 7.50
C GLN A 982 47.09 12.25 6.34
N GLU A 983 48.41 12.28 6.10
CA GLU A 983 48.98 13.11 5.04
C GLU A 983 48.70 12.53 3.65
N ASP A 984 48.30 13.39 2.70
CA ASP A 984 48.25 13.03 1.29
C ASP A 984 49.70 12.80 0.80
N PRO A 985 50.05 11.66 0.20
CA PRO A 985 51.43 11.40 -0.21
C PRO A 985 51.91 12.52 -1.14
N LEU A 986 53.08 13.12 -0.83
CA LEU A 986 53.69 14.11 -1.70
C LEU A 986 53.97 13.47 -3.08
N PRO A 987 53.74 14.17 -4.21
CA PRO A 987 54.03 13.64 -5.54
C PRO A 987 55.53 13.33 -5.78
N SER A 988 56.42 13.64 -4.84
CA SER A 988 57.85 13.37 -4.91
C SER A 988 58.29 11.99 -4.38
N THR A 989 57.40 11.19 -3.79
CA THR A 989 57.70 9.80 -3.36
C THR A 989 57.19 8.73 -4.32
N LEU A 990 56.51 9.11 -5.41
CA LEU A 990 56.11 8.18 -6.47
C LEU A 990 57.33 7.80 -7.33
N ILE A 991 58.01 6.72 -6.94
CA ILE A 991 58.72 5.90 -7.93
C ILE A 991 57.63 5.29 -8.82
N GLU A 992 57.79 5.41 -10.13
CA GLU A 992 56.82 5.00 -11.14
C GLU A 992 56.30 3.56 -10.92
N GLY A 993 54.98 3.42 -10.74
CA GLY A 993 54.25 2.22 -11.17
C GLY A 993 53.72 1.24 -10.11
N ASP A 994 53.92 1.45 -8.80
CA ASP A 994 53.38 0.54 -7.79
C ASP A 994 52.15 1.15 -7.04
N PRO A 995 50.92 0.72 -7.33
CA PRO A 995 49.72 1.18 -6.64
C PRO A 995 49.62 0.72 -5.17
N SER A 996 50.58 -0.07 -4.66
CA SER A 996 50.64 -0.51 -3.26
C SER A 996 51.25 0.52 -2.28
N GLN A 997 51.69 1.70 -2.75
CA GLN A 997 52.35 2.73 -1.92
C GLN A 997 51.53 4.02 -1.72
N ILE A 998 50.20 3.96 -1.79
CA ILE A 998 49.35 5.08 -1.34
C ILE A 998 49.10 4.89 0.16
N ASP A 999 49.84 5.59 1.01
CA ASP A 999 49.56 5.64 2.46
C ASP A 999 48.15 6.21 2.68
N GLY A 1000 47.20 5.35 3.05
CA GLY A 1000 45.84 5.72 3.42
C GLY A 1000 45.71 6.04 4.92
N HIS A 1001 44.48 6.25 5.39
CA HIS A 1001 44.22 6.47 6.81
C HIS A 1001 44.50 5.20 7.65
N ASP A 1002 44.97 5.39 8.89
CA ASP A 1002 45.16 4.32 9.86
C ASP A 1002 44.27 4.53 11.09
N SER A 1003 43.23 3.71 11.21
CA SER A 1003 42.31 3.73 12.36
C SER A 1003 42.97 3.69 13.75
N ILE A 1004 44.17 3.10 13.90
CA ILE A 1004 44.90 3.13 15.18
C ILE A 1004 45.42 4.55 15.49
N GLU A 1005 45.96 5.25 14.48
CA GLU A 1005 46.39 6.65 14.61
C GLU A 1005 45.19 7.54 14.98
N ASP A 1006 44.06 7.33 14.32
CA ASP A 1006 42.85 8.14 14.49
C ASP A 1006 42.20 7.95 15.86
N ALA A 1007 42.03 6.71 16.31
CA ALA A 1007 41.55 6.40 17.66
C ALA A 1007 42.46 7.03 18.73
N ARG A 1008 43.79 6.96 18.54
CA ARG A 1008 44.77 7.56 19.46
C ARG A 1008 44.64 9.09 19.48
N MET A 1009 44.47 9.73 18.33
CA MET A 1009 44.29 11.18 18.27
C MET A 1009 42.97 11.61 18.92
N ALA A 1010 41.87 10.89 18.68
CA ALA A 1010 40.60 11.17 19.33
C ALA A 1010 40.71 11.05 20.87
N LEU A 1011 41.40 10.02 21.37
CA LEU A 1011 41.67 9.89 22.81
C LEU A 1011 42.46 11.07 23.37
N ARG A 1012 43.52 11.51 22.67
CA ARG A 1012 44.32 12.67 23.07
C ARG A 1012 43.51 13.96 23.08
N LEU A 1013 42.65 14.17 22.09
CA LEU A 1013 41.73 15.31 22.04
C LEU A 1013 40.76 15.28 23.23
N PHE A 1014 40.19 14.12 23.56
CA PHE A 1014 39.33 13.99 24.73
C PHE A 1014 40.06 14.34 26.04
N ARG A 1015 41.27 13.80 26.26
CA ARG A 1015 42.09 14.17 27.42
C ARG A 1015 42.38 15.66 27.48
N LYS A 1016 42.65 16.27 26.32
CA LYS A 1016 42.89 17.72 26.24
C LYS A 1016 41.66 18.54 26.57
N TYR A 1017 40.49 18.09 26.15
CA TYR A 1017 39.23 18.72 26.50
C TYR A 1017 38.96 18.65 28.01
N GLN A 1018 39.20 17.50 28.64
CA GLN A 1018 39.10 17.35 30.11
C GLN A 1018 40.06 18.29 30.85
N GLU A 1019 41.28 18.50 30.35
CA GLU A 1019 42.19 19.50 30.92
C GLU A 1019 41.64 20.92 30.85
N TRP A 1020 40.95 21.28 29.75
CA TRP A 1020 40.34 22.60 29.60
C TRP A 1020 39.11 22.76 30.48
N GLU A 1021 38.32 21.71 30.64
CA GLU A 1021 37.15 21.67 31.52
C GLU A 1021 37.57 21.87 32.98
N ALA A 1022 38.59 21.13 33.43
CA ALA A 1022 39.15 21.28 34.78
C ALA A 1022 39.71 22.68 35.05
N LYS A 1023 40.19 23.38 34.01
CA LYS A 1023 40.70 24.77 34.10
C LYS A 1023 39.62 25.83 33.90
N GLY A 1024 38.40 25.45 33.50
CA GLY A 1024 37.32 26.39 33.17
C GLY A 1024 37.58 27.24 31.92
N THR A 1025 38.45 26.81 31.00
CA THR A 1025 38.88 27.59 29.81
C THR A 1025 38.28 27.07 28.49
N VAL A 1026 37.29 26.18 28.54
CA VAL A 1026 36.74 25.48 27.35
C VAL A 1026 36.23 26.46 26.29
N GLU A 1027 35.38 27.41 26.68
CA GLU A 1027 34.76 28.34 25.73
C GLU A 1027 35.80 29.18 24.98
N GLN A 1028 36.80 29.70 25.69
CA GLN A 1028 37.89 30.49 25.11
C GLN A 1028 38.72 29.65 24.12
N MET A 1029 39.07 28.42 24.51
CA MET A 1029 39.88 27.55 23.66
C MET A 1029 39.12 27.10 22.41
N LEU A 1030 37.81 26.81 22.52
CA LEU A 1030 36.95 26.51 21.38
C LEU A 1030 36.84 27.71 20.44
N GLU A 1031 36.65 28.92 20.96
CA GLU A 1031 36.60 30.13 20.13
C GLU A 1031 37.91 30.34 19.36
N ASP A 1032 39.05 30.10 20.00
CA ASP A 1032 40.37 30.16 19.36
C ASP A 1032 40.55 29.11 18.27
N VAL A 1033 40.04 27.89 18.47
CA VAL A 1033 40.04 26.83 17.45
C VAL A 1033 39.17 27.25 16.26
N TYR A 1034 38.00 27.84 16.47
CA TYR A 1034 37.15 28.33 15.38
C TYR A 1034 37.74 29.56 14.68
N LYS A 1035 38.39 30.48 15.41
CA LYS A 1035 39.11 31.63 14.84
C LYS A 1035 40.25 31.18 13.93
N ARG A 1036 41.02 30.17 14.34
CA ARG A 1036 42.04 29.54 13.47
C ARG A 1036 41.39 28.89 12.25
N GLY A 1037 40.24 28.24 12.42
CA GLY A 1037 39.56 27.53 11.34
C GLY A 1037 39.10 28.47 10.25
N ALA A 1038 38.55 29.62 10.64
CA ALA A 1038 38.20 30.69 9.71
C ALA A 1038 39.41 31.24 8.94
N ARG A 1039 40.59 31.34 9.59
CA ARG A 1039 41.83 31.84 8.95
C ARG A 1039 42.44 30.84 7.97
N TYR A 1040 42.41 29.55 8.29
CA TYR A 1040 43.06 28.48 7.50
C TYR A 1040 42.06 27.65 6.68
N ASN A 1041 40.86 28.19 6.44
CA ASN A 1041 39.79 27.51 5.72
C ASN A 1041 39.50 26.08 6.20
N TRP A 1042 39.61 25.86 7.52
CA TRP A 1042 39.28 24.60 8.20
C TRP A 1042 40.12 23.39 7.74
N LYS A 1043 41.31 23.65 7.20
CA LYS A 1043 42.30 22.63 6.82
C LYS A 1043 43.64 22.94 7.47
N PRO A 1044 44.47 21.93 7.77
CA PRO A 1044 45.85 22.20 8.19
C PRO A 1044 46.62 22.84 7.02
N PRO A 1045 47.56 23.76 7.29
CA PRO A 1045 48.46 24.29 6.28
C PRO A 1045 49.43 23.20 5.80
N PRO A 1046 49.86 23.25 4.52
CA PRO A 1046 50.88 22.33 3.99
C PRO A 1046 52.21 22.52 4.74
N ARG A 1047 52.92 21.42 4.99
CA ARG A 1047 54.17 21.42 5.76
C ARG A 1047 55.26 22.13 4.95
N SER A 1048 55.66 23.33 5.36
CA SER A 1048 56.79 24.03 4.74
C SER A 1048 58.08 23.34 5.14
N VAL A 1049 58.75 22.69 4.19
CA VAL A 1049 60.13 22.21 4.36
C VAL A 1049 61.02 23.44 4.57
N GLY A 1050 61.69 23.51 5.73
CA GLY A 1050 62.49 24.67 6.10
C GLY A 1050 63.66 24.91 5.14
N VAL A 1051 63.79 26.14 4.66
CA VAL A 1051 65.09 26.72 4.32
C VAL A 1051 65.32 27.88 5.28
N ALA A 1052 66.41 27.78 6.03
CA ALA A 1052 66.87 28.80 6.95
C ALA A 1052 67.21 30.10 6.21
N GLY A 1053 66.85 31.24 6.83
CA GLY A 1053 67.50 32.53 6.64
C GLY A 1053 66.96 33.45 5.54
N SER A 1054 66.16 34.45 5.92
CA SER A 1054 66.56 35.87 5.81
C SER A 1054 65.45 36.78 6.36
N LEU A 1055 65.88 37.77 7.14
CA LEU A 1055 65.11 38.92 7.62
C LEU A 1055 64.73 39.89 6.48
N LEU A 1056 63.90 40.89 6.86
CA LEU A 1056 63.48 42.14 6.18
C LEU A 1056 62.18 42.02 5.35
N SER A 1057 61.22 42.94 5.35
CA SER A 1057 60.95 44.18 6.10
C SER A 1057 59.53 44.63 5.72
N GLY A 1058 58.80 45.29 6.61
CA GLY A 1058 57.43 45.74 6.34
C GLY A 1058 57.31 46.85 5.28
N SER A 1059 56.19 46.86 4.55
CA SER A 1059 55.49 48.08 4.12
C SER A 1059 54.08 47.74 3.63
N ALA A 1060 53.17 48.65 3.95
CA ALA A 1060 51.74 48.58 3.72
C ALA A 1060 51.33 49.03 2.30
N GLY A 1061 50.14 48.59 1.87
CA GLY A 1061 49.28 49.31 0.92
C GLY A 1061 48.87 48.53 -0.32
N GLY A 1062 47.56 48.45 -0.59
CA GLY A 1062 47.01 48.30 -1.94
C GLY A 1062 46.05 47.14 -2.17
N GLU A 1063 44.76 47.47 -2.07
CA GLU A 1063 43.53 46.78 -2.46
C GLU A 1063 43.53 45.80 -3.66
N GLY A 1064 42.64 44.80 -3.58
CA GLY A 1064 41.80 44.38 -4.72
C GLY A 1064 41.97 42.94 -5.20
N GLY A 1065 41.00 42.06 -4.89
CA GLY A 1065 40.82 40.79 -5.60
C GLY A 1065 40.35 39.64 -4.71
N GLY A 1066 39.05 39.56 -4.46
CA GLY A 1066 38.43 38.39 -3.82
C GLY A 1066 38.46 37.19 -4.76
N SER A 1067 39.15 36.12 -4.35
CA SER A 1067 39.03 34.79 -4.95
C SER A 1067 38.34 33.84 -3.97
N ASN A 1068 37.11 33.49 -4.32
CA ASN A 1068 36.36 32.39 -3.73
C ASN A 1068 37.12 31.07 -3.96
N PHE A 1069 37.68 30.50 -2.89
CA PHE A 1069 38.02 29.07 -2.85
C PHE A 1069 37.02 28.34 -1.97
N GLY A 1070 36.17 27.55 -2.63
CA GLY A 1070 35.09 26.77 -2.06
C GLY A 1070 35.56 25.77 -0.99
N SER A 1071 34.74 25.68 0.05
CA SER A 1071 34.83 24.70 1.13
C SER A 1071 34.74 23.27 0.60
N GLY A 1072 35.68 22.42 1.01
CA GLY A 1072 35.66 20.98 0.72
C GLY A 1072 34.38 20.31 1.23
N ARG A 1073 33.63 19.75 0.28
CA ARG A 1073 32.61 18.73 0.48
C ARG A 1073 33.12 17.43 -0.15
N ASN A 1074 32.71 16.32 0.45
CA ASN A 1074 32.80 15.00 -0.16
C ASN A 1074 31.87 14.94 -1.39
N THR A 1075 32.34 14.32 -2.47
CA THR A 1075 31.73 14.11 -3.80
C THR A 1075 31.63 15.32 -4.76
N PRO A 1076 31.87 15.13 -6.08
CA PRO A 1076 32.14 16.22 -7.03
C PRO A 1076 30.85 16.78 -7.65
N ASP A 1077 30.74 18.11 -7.70
CA ASP A 1077 29.73 18.81 -8.52
C ASP A 1077 30.36 19.29 -9.84
N MET A 1078 29.76 18.87 -10.96
CA MET A 1078 29.97 19.42 -12.31
C MET A 1078 29.25 20.76 -12.43
N ALA A 1079 29.99 21.84 -12.71
CA ALA A 1079 29.42 23.14 -13.03
C ALA A 1079 29.23 23.28 -14.56
N GLY A 1080 28.01 23.61 -14.98
CA GLY A 1080 27.71 24.09 -16.33
C GLY A 1080 27.97 25.60 -16.47
N GLY A 1081 28.43 26.02 -17.66
CA GLY A 1081 28.58 27.43 -18.02
C GLY A 1081 29.36 27.69 -19.32
N SER A 1082 28.61 27.84 -20.42
CA SER A 1082 28.92 28.39 -21.75
C SER A 1082 30.14 29.33 -21.96
N GLY A 1083 31.11 28.87 -22.79
CA GLY A 1083 31.93 29.52 -23.86
C GLY A 1083 32.64 30.89 -23.70
N PRO A 1084 33.49 31.34 -24.67
CA PRO A 1084 34.22 30.63 -25.75
C PRO A 1084 35.74 30.96 -25.81
N GLY A 1085 36.53 30.17 -26.57
CA GLY A 1085 37.82 30.64 -27.16
C GLY A 1085 39.07 29.79 -26.89
N THR A 1086 39.50 29.03 -27.91
CA THR A 1086 40.85 28.45 -28.10
C THR A 1086 41.85 29.51 -28.63
N PRO A 1087 43.21 29.39 -28.48
CA PRO A 1087 43.99 28.28 -29.04
C PRO A 1087 45.28 27.78 -28.31
N LEU A 1088 45.53 26.47 -28.51
CA LEU A 1088 46.78 25.67 -28.68
C LEU A 1088 48.17 26.13 -28.15
N SER A 1089 48.86 25.24 -27.40
CA SER A 1089 50.03 24.45 -27.92
C SER A 1089 50.55 23.32 -26.98
N LYS A 1090 50.72 22.14 -27.61
CA LYS A 1090 51.53 20.90 -27.40
C LYS A 1090 52.35 20.62 -26.11
N ALA A 1091 52.18 19.42 -25.54
CA ALA A 1091 53.19 18.35 -25.39
C ALA A 1091 52.54 16.99 -25.00
N GLN A 1092 53.18 15.87 -25.34
CA GLN A 1092 52.63 14.52 -25.54
C GLN A 1092 52.72 13.56 -24.33
N GLY A 1093 51.73 12.65 -24.21
CA GLY A 1093 51.96 11.19 -24.31
C GLY A 1093 51.58 10.28 -23.13
N VAL A 1094 50.37 9.66 -23.16
CA VAL A 1094 49.92 8.31 -22.66
C VAL A 1094 48.57 7.98 -23.38
N PRO A 1095 48.24 6.73 -23.79
CA PRO A 1095 47.37 6.47 -24.95
C PRO A 1095 45.87 6.71 -24.68
N LEU A 1096 45.26 7.53 -25.54
CA LEU A 1096 43.82 7.81 -25.58
C LEU A 1096 43.11 6.85 -26.54
N PHE A 1097 41.91 6.41 -26.15
CA PHE A 1097 40.87 5.96 -27.07
C PHE A 1097 40.68 7.01 -28.19
N ARG A 1098 40.86 6.61 -29.46
CA ARG A 1098 40.64 7.49 -30.62
C ARG A 1098 39.19 7.36 -31.09
N PHE A 1099 38.39 8.39 -30.84
CA PHE A 1099 37.11 8.60 -31.52
C PHE A 1099 37.38 9.37 -32.83
N SER A 1100 36.98 8.84 -33.99
CA SER A 1100 36.84 9.66 -35.22
C SER A 1100 35.36 9.86 -35.51
N ALA A 1101 34.96 11.11 -35.69
CA ALA A 1101 33.62 11.50 -36.11
C ALA A 1101 33.68 11.89 -37.58
N ASP A 1102 33.08 11.08 -38.47
CA ASP A 1102 32.86 11.45 -39.87
C ASP A 1102 31.37 11.72 -40.11
N MET A 1103 31.08 12.76 -40.91
CA MET A 1103 29.73 13.21 -41.25
C MET A 1103 29.15 12.33 -42.36
N ILE A 1104 27.90 11.88 -42.22
CA ILE A 1104 27.19 11.11 -43.26
C ILE A 1104 26.73 12.07 -44.36
N ASP A 1105 27.12 11.82 -45.61
CA ASP A 1105 26.67 12.59 -46.78
C ASP A 1105 25.43 11.94 -47.41
N GLU A 1106 24.58 12.70 -48.11
CA GLU A 1106 23.30 12.20 -48.69
C GLU A 1106 23.54 11.03 -49.68
N ALA A 1107 24.75 10.94 -50.23
CA ALA A 1107 25.21 9.86 -51.10
C ALA A 1107 25.43 8.51 -50.38
N GLU A 1108 25.50 8.48 -49.05
CA GLU A 1108 25.78 7.26 -48.27
C GLU A 1108 24.50 6.55 -47.78
N ILE A 1109 23.33 7.17 -47.93
CA ILE A 1109 22.02 6.62 -47.52
C ILE A 1109 21.71 5.26 -48.18
N PRO A 1110 21.93 5.06 -49.50
CA PRO A 1110 21.70 3.77 -50.14
C PRO A 1110 22.55 2.63 -49.54
N ALA A 1111 23.80 2.93 -49.16
CA ALA A 1111 24.70 1.93 -48.57
C ALA A 1111 24.28 1.54 -47.14
N LEU A 1112 23.78 2.50 -46.36
CA LEU A 1112 23.23 2.23 -45.02
C LEU A 1112 21.93 1.44 -45.06
N ALA A 1113 21.03 1.74 -46.02
CA ALA A 1113 19.81 0.96 -46.22
C ALA A 1113 20.12 -0.48 -46.68
N ALA A 1114 21.16 -0.68 -47.50
CA ALA A 1114 21.59 -2.02 -47.92
C ALA A 1114 22.11 -2.85 -46.73
N LEU A 1115 22.86 -2.22 -45.82
CA LEU A 1115 23.34 -2.85 -44.58
C LEU A 1115 22.18 -3.21 -43.65
N ALA A 1116 21.18 -2.35 -43.51
CA ALA A 1116 19.97 -2.63 -42.72
C ALA A 1116 19.17 -3.81 -43.27
N VAL A 1117 19.02 -3.88 -44.60
CA VAL A 1117 18.38 -5.01 -45.29
C VAL A 1117 19.16 -6.30 -45.09
N CYS A 1118 20.49 -6.28 -45.19
CA CYS A 1118 21.31 -7.45 -44.91
C CYS A 1118 21.21 -7.92 -43.45
N ALA A 1119 21.16 -6.98 -42.49
CA ALA A 1119 21.07 -7.30 -41.06
C ALA A 1119 19.70 -7.91 -40.70
N LEU A 1120 18.61 -7.40 -41.29
CA LEU A 1120 17.25 -7.82 -41.00
C LEU A 1120 16.72 -8.93 -41.91
N ARG A 1121 17.50 -9.39 -42.89
CA ARG A 1121 17.11 -10.46 -43.83
C ARG A 1121 16.78 -11.81 -43.17
N THR A 1122 17.20 -11.99 -41.91
CA THR A 1122 16.90 -13.19 -41.12
C THR A 1122 15.76 -12.98 -40.13
N ASP A 1123 15.24 -11.75 -40.01
CA ASP A 1123 14.13 -11.39 -39.15
C ASP A 1123 12.80 -11.69 -39.87
N PRO A 1124 11.86 -12.43 -39.25
CA PRO A 1124 10.53 -12.68 -39.81
C PRO A 1124 9.76 -11.41 -40.22
N PHE A 1125 10.08 -10.26 -39.61
CA PHE A 1125 9.49 -8.98 -39.96
C PHE A 1125 9.88 -8.49 -41.37
N HIS A 1126 11.11 -8.76 -41.82
CA HIS A 1126 11.56 -8.39 -43.16
C HIS A 1126 10.73 -9.13 -44.22
N ASP A 1127 10.56 -10.44 -44.07
CA ASP A 1127 9.76 -11.25 -44.99
C ASP A 1127 8.27 -10.90 -44.94
N PHE A 1128 7.75 -10.55 -43.76
CA PHE A 1128 6.38 -10.06 -43.63
C PHE A 1128 6.20 -8.71 -44.35
N PHE A 1129 7.13 -7.76 -44.15
CA PHE A 1129 7.05 -6.44 -44.77
C PHE A 1129 7.14 -6.50 -46.29
N ASP A 1130 8.09 -7.27 -46.84
CA ASP A 1130 8.26 -7.42 -48.29
C ASP A 1130 7.05 -8.12 -48.94
N LYS A 1131 6.37 -9.01 -48.20
CA LYS A 1131 5.25 -9.80 -48.74
C LYS A 1131 3.90 -9.07 -48.68
N TYR A 1132 3.70 -8.18 -47.71
CA TYR A 1132 2.39 -7.57 -47.45
C TYR A 1132 2.34 -6.04 -47.58
N SER A 1133 3.47 -5.33 -47.60
CA SER A 1133 3.47 -3.85 -47.66
C SER A 1133 3.36 -3.26 -49.07
N GLY A 1134 3.56 -4.09 -50.11
CA GLY A 1134 3.60 -3.65 -51.51
C GLY A 1134 4.79 -2.76 -51.88
N LYS A 1135 5.75 -2.54 -50.98
CA LYS A 1135 7.00 -1.79 -51.19
C LYS A 1135 8.19 -2.62 -50.73
N SER A 1136 9.34 -2.48 -51.40
CA SER A 1136 10.59 -3.08 -50.96
C SER A 1136 11.04 -2.48 -49.63
N PHE A 1137 11.40 -3.32 -48.65
CA PHE A 1137 11.92 -2.88 -47.36
C PHE A 1137 13.13 -1.95 -47.50
N TYR A 1138 13.97 -2.18 -48.52
CA TYR A 1138 15.09 -1.30 -48.86
C TYR A 1138 14.61 0.12 -49.22
N ASP A 1139 13.63 0.23 -50.12
CA ASP A 1139 13.14 1.53 -50.61
C ASP A 1139 12.40 2.30 -49.51
N ASP A 1140 11.65 1.62 -48.65
CA ASP A 1140 11.00 2.24 -47.49
C ASP A 1140 12.02 2.78 -46.48
N THR A 1141 13.12 2.04 -46.26
CA THR A 1141 14.22 2.45 -45.38
C THR A 1141 14.97 3.66 -45.95
N VAL A 1142 15.29 3.66 -47.26
CA VAL A 1142 15.90 4.82 -47.93
C VAL A 1142 15.00 6.06 -47.81
N ASN A 1143 13.71 5.92 -48.03
CA ASN A 1143 12.76 7.03 -47.96
C ASN A 1143 12.65 7.59 -46.54
N LYS A 1144 12.60 6.73 -45.52
CA LYS A 1144 12.56 7.16 -44.10
C LYS A 1144 13.86 7.84 -43.66
N LEU A 1145 15.01 7.31 -44.04
CA LEU A 1145 16.31 7.95 -43.75
C LEU A 1145 16.45 9.30 -44.47
N THR A 1146 15.98 9.39 -45.72
CA THR A 1146 16.00 10.64 -46.51
C THR A 1146 15.03 11.67 -45.95
N ALA A 1147 13.81 11.27 -45.55
CA ALA A 1147 12.83 12.14 -44.90
C ALA A 1147 13.31 12.59 -43.52
N GLY A 1148 13.98 11.69 -42.79
CA GLY A 1148 14.59 11.94 -41.51
C GLY A 1148 15.66 13.02 -41.47
N LEU A 1149 16.38 13.19 -42.58
CA LEU A 1149 17.42 14.17 -42.73
C LEU A 1149 16.87 15.55 -43.14
N LYS A 1150 15.57 15.68 -43.46
CA LYS A 1150 14.95 16.93 -43.97
C LYS A 1150 13.76 17.36 -43.10
N ASP A 1151 13.79 18.60 -42.57
CA ASP A 1151 12.61 19.22 -41.95
C ASP A 1151 11.54 19.57 -43.02
N PRO A 1152 10.22 19.64 -42.71
CA PRO A 1152 9.16 20.16 -43.57
C PRO A 1152 9.45 21.48 -44.31
N ASN A 1153 10.42 22.29 -43.87
CA ASN A 1153 10.88 23.50 -44.56
C ASN A 1153 12.07 23.28 -45.52
N GLY A 1154 12.46 22.03 -45.79
CA GLY A 1154 13.52 21.67 -46.74
C GLY A 1154 14.95 21.86 -46.23
N ARG A 1155 15.17 21.98 -44.91
CA ARG A 1155 16.50 22.12 -44.31
C ARG A 1155 17.08 20.75 -43.92
N VAL A 1156 18.33 20.50 -44.30
CA VAL A 1156 19.03 19.23 -44.06
C VAL A 1156 19.80 19.26 -42.73
N PHE A 1157 19.59 18.27 -41.85
CA PHE A 1157 20.39 18.08 -40.62
C PHE A 1157 21.53 17.08 -40.85
N LYS A 1158 22.66 17.24 -40.15
CA LYS A 1158 23.85 16.39 -40.28
C LYS A 1158 23.87 15.30 -39.21
N ALA A 1159 23.98 14.03 -39.61
CA ALA A 1159 24.17 12.89 -38.72
C ALA A 1159 25.65 12.48 -38.62
N VAL A 1160 26.09 11.98 -37.46
CA VAL A 1160 27.48 11.57 -37.17
C VAL A 1160 27.56 10.06 -37.04
N LYS A 1161 28.53 9.43 -37.72
CA LYS A 1161 28.80 7.99 -37.66
C LYS A 1161 29.81 7.69 -36.53
N LEU A 1162 29.53 6.70 -35.68
CA LEU A 1162 30.44 6.19 -34.66
C LEU A 1162 30.86 4.75 -35.02
N MET A 1163 32.16 4.46 -35.01
CA MET A 1163 32.68 3.09 -35.19
C MET A 1163 33.55 2.70 -33.98
N MET A 1164 33.36 1.48 -33.46
CA MET A 1164 34.19 0.87 -32.42
C MET A 1164 35.11 -0.17 -33.06
N GLN A 1165 36.41 -0.13 -32.76
CA GLN A 1165 37.35 -1.20 -33.08
C GLN A 1165 37.89 -1.83 -31.80
N HIS A 1166 38.01 -3.16 -31.80
CA HIS A 1166 38.51 -3.97 -30.71
C HIS A 1166 39.93 -4.41 -31.06
N ASP A 1167 40.92 -4.15 -30.19
CA ASP A 1167 42.27 -4.71 -30.33
C ASP A 1167 42.41 -5.94 -29.40
N GLU A 1168 42.74 -7.09 -29.99
CA GLU A 1168 43.16 -8.30 -29.28
C GLU A 1168 44.69 -8.35 -29.19
N ALA A 1169 45.24 -8.53 -27.98
CA ALA A 1169 46.63 -8.97 -27.81
C ALA A 1169 46.92 -9.68 -26.47
N LEU A 1170 47.17 -10.99 -26.59
CA LEU A 1170 48.25 -11.80 -26.00
C LEU A 1170 48.02 -12.67 -24.76
N GLY A 1171 48.12 -13.98 -25.00
CA GLY A 1171 48.50 -15.05 -24.07
C GLY A 1171 48.67 -16.37 -24.83
N GLU A 1172 49.90 -16.71 -25.24
CA GLU A 1172 50.24 -17.94 -25.98
C GLU A 1172 50.19 -19.21 -25.10
N GLY A 1173 49.71 -20.32 -25.67
CA GLY A 1173 49.81 -21.66 -25.09
C GLY A 1173 49.61 -22.76 -26.15
N HIS A 1174 50.60 -23.66 -26.25
CA HIS A 1174 50.83 -24.67 -27.30
C HIS A 1174 49.69 -25.68 -27.57
N GLY A 1175 49.45 -25.97 -28.86
CA GLY A 1175 48.66 -27.11 -29.36
C GLY A 1175 48.85 -27.32 -30.87
N SER A 1176 49.01 -28.57 -31.30
CA SER A 1176 49.61 -29.03 -32.57
C SER A 1176 48.80 -28.80 -33.86
N ALA A 1177 49.54 -28.68 -34.96
CA ALA A 1177 49.07 -28.37 -36.31
C ALA A 1177 48.36 -29.54 -37.01
N GLU A 1178 47.03 -29.61 -36.90
CA GLU A 1178 46.19 -30.35 -37.87
C GLU A 1178 44.76 -29.78 -38.02
N GLU A 1179 44.50 -28.55 -37.53
CA GLU A 1179 43.17 -27.89 -37.57
C GLU A 1179 43.18 -26.53 -38.32
N ARG A 1180 44.11 -26.31 -39.25
CA ARG A 1180 44.29 -25.01 -39.93
C ARG A 1180 43.58 -24.85 -41.28
N GLU A 1181 42.62 -25.70 -41.61
CA GLU A 1181 41.75 -25.54 -42.79
C GLU A 1181 40.27 -25.74 -42.46
N ARG A 1182 39.73 -24.86 -41.60
CA ARG A 1182 38.30 -24.45 -41.59
C ARG A 1182 38.10 -23.40 -40.51
N GLY A 1183 38.03 -22.12 -40.90
CA GLY A 1183 37.73 -21.03 -39.97
C GLY A 1183 38.44 -19.71 -40.30
N LYS A 1184 38.03 -19.05 -41.37
CA LYS A 1184 38.28 -17.62 -41.61
C LYS A 1184 37.05 -17.01 -42.26
N GLU A 1185 36.13 -16.55 -41.43
CA GLU A 1185 35.13 -15.51 -41.75
C GLU A 1185 34.38 -15.15 -40.46
N THR A 1186 34.96 -14.28 -39.64
CA THR A 1186 34.23 -13.54 -38.59
C THR A 1186 34.46 -12.05 -38.86
N GLY A 1187 33.47 -11.46 -39.53
CA GLY A 1187 33.40 -10.05 -39.87
C GLY A 1187 33.02 -9.19 -38.66
N ALA A 1188 33.60 -7.99 -38.62
CA ALA A 1188 33.33 -6.95 -37.65
C ALA A 1188 31.82 -6.63 -37.52
N SER A 1189 31.28 -6.67 -36.31
CA SER A 1189 29.93 -6.18 -36.02
C SER A 1189 29.92 -4.64 -36.02
N VAL A 1190 29.30 -4.03 -37.02
CA VAL A 1190 29.00 -2.59 -37.06
C VAL A 1190 27.60 -2.39 -36.47
N ILE A 1191 27.51 -1.81 -35.28
CA ILE A 1191 26.24 -1.36 -34.68
C ILE A 1191 25.96 0.06 -35.20
N VAL A 1192 24.98 0.22 -36.09
CA VAL A 1192 24.45 1.54 -36.47
C VAL A 1192 23.19 1.80 -35.62
N GLY A 1193 23.33 2.56 -34.54
CA GLY A 1193 22.18 3.07 -33.79
C GLY A 1193 21.59 4.30 -34.48
N VAL A 1194 20.37 4.18 -35.01
CA VAL A 1194 19.60 5.34 -35.49
C VAL A 1194 18.47 5.61 -34.48
N SER A 1195 18.64 6.61 -33.61
CA SER A 1195 17.55 7.11 -32.77
C SER A 1195 16.76 8.16 -33.55
N GLN A 1196 15.58 7.80 -34.06
CA GLN A 1196 14.59 8.77 -34.54
C GLN A 1196 13.39 8.80 -33.59
N TRP A 1197 13.36 9.85 -32.76
CA TRP A 1197 12.18 10.31 -32.05
C TRP A 1197 11.64 11.53 -32.78
N TYR A 1198 10.47 11.36 -33.41
CA TYR A 1198 9.45 12.34 -33.83
C TYR A 1198 8.85 11.90 -35.17
N VAL A 1199 7.68 11.25 -35.10
CA VAL A 1199 6.49 11.33 -35.98
C VAL A 1199 5.57 10.15 -35.58
N GLY A 1200 4.27 10.42 -35.47
CA GLY A 1200 3.30 9.66 -34.69
C GLY A 1200 3.01 8.21 -35.12
N TYR A 1201 2.71 7.42 -34.09
CA TYR A 1201 1.88 6.21 -33.98
C TYR A 1201 1.74 5.24 -35.17
N CYS A 1202 2.10 3.97 -34.91
CA CYS A 1202 1.18 2.86 -35.18
C CYS A 1202 0.89 2.15 -33.84
N GLU A 1203 -0.38 2.25 -33.42
CA GLU A 1203 -0.99 1.36 -32.44
C GLU A 1203 -0.75 -0.09 -32.88
N VAL A 1204 -0.15 -0.91 -32.02
CA VAL A 1204 -0.21 -2.36 -32.17
C VAL A 1204 -1.55 -2.78 -31.55
N PRO A 1205 -2.50 -3.34 -32.31
CA PRO A 1205 -3.69 -3.90 -31.72
C PRO A 1205 -3.27 -5.09 -30.85
N LYS A 1206 -3.74 -5.16 -29.61
CA LYS A 1206 -3.69 -6.39 -28.83
C LYS A 1206 -4.53 -7.43 -29.56
N VAL A 1207 -3.90 -8.36 -30.27
CA VAL A 1207 -4.57 -9.54 -30.84
C VAL A 1207 -4.16 -10.76 -30.02
N ASP A 1208 -5.18 -11.45 -29.51
CA ASP A 1208 -5.13 -12.69 -28.75
C ASP A 1208 -4.47 -13.81 -29.60
N PRO A 1209 -3.49 -14.59 -29.08
CA PRO A 1209 -2.78 -15.63 -29.85
C PRO A 1209 -3.63 -16.83 -30.30
N PHE A 1210 -4.95 -16.84 -30.06
CA PHE A 1210 -5.84 -17.97 -30.36
C PHE A 1210 -7.01 -17.65 -31.31
N ALA A 1211 -6.97 -16.54 -32.05
CA ALA A 1211 -8.02 -16.23 -33.03
C ALA A 1211 -7.81 -17.00 -34.36
N ALA A 1212 -8.76 -17.87 -34.70
CA ALA A 1212 -8.78 -18.65 -35.93
C ALA A 1212 -9.02 -17.80 -37.19
N SER A 1213 -8.36 -18.16 -38.29
CA SER A 1213 -8.43 -17.50 -39.59
C SER A 1213 -9.80 -17.67 -40.27
N LYS A 1214 -10.35 -16.58 -40.80
CA LYS A 1214 -11.32 -16.60 -41.90
C LYS A 1214 -10.95 -15.52 -42.91
N GLY A 1215 -10.88 -15.94 -44.17
CA GLY A 1215 -10.30 -15.19 -45.29
C GLY A 1215 -11.18 -14.06 -45.83
N ASP A 1216 -10.49 -13.20 -46.59
CA ASP A 1216 -11.00 -12.06 -47.33
C ASP A 1216 -12.04 -12.42 -48.39
N GLY A 1217 -12.97 -11.50 -48.59
CA GLY A 1217 -13.97 -11.50 -49.66
C GLY A 1217 -14.68 -10.16 -49.77
N ASP A 1218 -14.02 -9.24 -50.46
CA ASP A 1218 -14.47 -8.16 -51.35
C ASP A 1218 -15.77 -7.33 -51.15
N GLU A 1219 -15.56 -6.02 -51.37
CA GLU A 1219 -16.42 -4.98 -51.98
C GLU A 1219 -17.74 -4.52 -51.31
N GLY A 1220 -17.87 -3.18 -51.16
CA GLY A 1220 -19.13 -2.48 -51.44
C GLY A 1220 -19.55 -1.36 -50.49
N ASN A 1221 -19.54 -0.14 -51.02
CA ASN A 1221 -20.14 1.12 -50.57
C ASN A 1221 -21.38 1.09 -49.64
N ASP A 1222 -21.38 2.07 -48.74
CA ASP A 1222 -22.47 2.94 -48.24
C ASP A 1222 -23.84 2.38 -47.81
N ASP A 1223 -24.31 3.04 -46.75
CA ASP A 1223 -25.68 3.19 -46.24
C ASP A 1223 -26.25 2.14 -45.26
N THR A 1224 -26.46 2.67 -44.03
CA THR A 1224 -27.56 2.39 -43.11
C THR A 1224 -27.69 1.00 -42.47
N GLY A 1225 -27.61 1.02 -41.13
CA GLY A 1225 -28.70 0.51 -40.29
C GLY A 1225 -28.98 -0.99 -40.24
N HIS A 1226 -28.66 -1.55 -39.07
CA HIS A 1226 -29.57 -2.37 -38.25
C HIS A 1226 -30.00 -3.77 -38.75
N ILE A 1227 -29.66 -4.82 -37.98
CA ILE A 1227 -30.58 -5.65 -37.16
C ILE A 1227 -30.13 -7.12 -36.94
N SER A 1228 -30.30 -7.53 -35.67
CA SER A 1228 -30.56 -8.88 -35.08
C SER A 1228 -29.54 -10.00 -35.24
N GLU A 1229 -28.99 -10.53 -34.13
CA GLU A 1229 -29.61 -11.52 -33.19
C GLU A 1229 -29.83 -12.89 -33.85
N ALA A 1230 -28.94 -13.86 -33.57
CA ALA A 1230 -29.04 -14.88 -32.52
C ALA A 1230 -29.65 -16.18 -33.11
N VAL A 1231 -29.15 -17.39 -32.83
CA VAL A 1231 -29.62 -18.25 -31.73
C VAL A 1231 -29.04 -19.68 -31.87
N ILE A 1232 -28.42 -20.18 -30.79
CA ILE A 1232 -28.55 -21.55 -30.20
C ILE A 1232 -27.75 -22.78 -30.71
N CYS A 1233 -26.94 -23.27 -29.75
CA CYS A 1233 -26.74 -24.65 -29.23
C CYS A 1233 -25.95 -25.76 -29.96
N ARG A 1234 -24.92 -26.18 -29.20
CA ARG A 1234 -24.61 -27.52 -28.64
C ARG A 1234 -24.08 -28.67 -29.51
N ASP A 1235 -22.98 -29.18 -28.95
CA ASP A 1235 -22.62 -30.57 -28.67
C ASP A 1235 -22.07 -31.47 -29.79
N GLY A 1236 -21.02 -32.20 -29.40
CA GLY A 1236 -20.52 -33.41 -30.05
C GLY A 1236 -19.04 -33.32 -30.42
N SER A 1237 -18.11 -33.57 -29.50
CA SER A 1237 -17.51 -34.90 -29.23
C SER A 1237 -16.59 -35.45 -30.34
N GLN A 1238 -15.27 -35.36 -30.08
CA GLN A 1238 -14.25 -36.43 -30.27
C GLN A 1238 -13.93 -36.97 -31.71
N PRO A 1239 -12.79 -37.68 -31.92
CA PRO A 1239 -11.39 -37.22 -31.86
C PRO A 1239 -10.53 -37.83 -33.02
N ALA A 1240 -9.19 -37.81 -32.86
CA ALA A 1240 -8.12 -38.50 -33.61
C ALA A 1240 -7.54 -37.71 -34.80
N ASP A 1241 -6.23 -37.49 -34.94
CA ASP A 1241 -5.01 -38.04 -34.28
C ASP A 1241 -4.06 -36.93 -33.81
#